data_AF-A0A7J7LTU3-F1
#
_entry.id   AF-A0A7J7LTU3-F1
#
_cell.length_a   1.000
_cell.length_b   1.000
_cell.length_c   1.000
_cell.angle_alpha   90.00
_cell.angle_beta   90.00
_cell.angle_gamma   90.00
#
_symmetry.space_group_name_H-M   'P 1'
#
loop_
_entity.id
_entity.type
_entity.pdbx_description
1 polymer ?
#
loop_
_entity_poly.entity_id
_entity_poly.type
_entity_poly.pdbx_seq_one_letter_code
_entity_poly.pdbx_strand_id
1 'polypeptide(L)'
;MRTHEGLRDWGRVRWRWIDGGTGCVVGVGVGEEMGWSDICAEVYRGQKLLDVSDLRKEYEDWISVMHGKYDQEVVCGDGQSDFFVLSPVNKKVLAFSSDVVRVRKDIERKGTSWKSGQRIKILKGAAPGCHKNNIYATLEYILVEGFEEDVGGEALLICRPLDVPEQDGCLYEVNSKNPSLDIRRSLPLPISIIDLGKCLAVTSAEWNSQLEKVHQKAPSTIDLLTTQQCLQLELDGTLPIDASIYAGQVTLKQIVAVVRPVYFNSPSTTNTLDQKYIIKDDLEMSLELNYIAGENKGKCYQEAMHIYGARIKSSSHKELRGLYIFKLDTKFQALFRKAGVYTFSFSVTCKDSSLKKYEKRIIVKPCTRVNKWELINDGRKSCYKIRVGSCFPGLSVASYDEYGNQMPFKSTPDVSVKVMIEGSEHAHVEKKNVALSSDKMILEVSDILVEESDFHKIRPSNEVTLEISSKAEPFSVSVPCVVAPGPLHHVRDLSPKSEIHFVPGNVIGHVLLEMLDAYDNHTEKGTEVLLNVDGLCFQDHRGSKHEIDDNGCINLSGLLKVVGGYGETVSLSVNYEGKTIFEKKFQVEKRFLRTASRVPKCCYVGFQLENIYFEIVNFEGVVDETIDDMKFGLSHTLKITLESVGVDGIDDICRYVFRRGRCHVSMIPIPREQGVFSFLVAHSLYSELCVNFKINVIQSPKVERIELSQLGDVVHSQLFREDILALPDSSFAVSDVGALISPHKALENYVEVFERNVTKAATRFADYERNLAMLNEQKKEIEQGIEELQGSILPQSLIKLDYVRTEKEAILERINGKCNTAASVFCDLAKAIELQEAQNKLLRDMIGVVFQLGTVESNSLSRVLSDYLGEDQMLAVVCKSYAAAKDLEKYGKHGNIDHTDALHAVATKLGKSITGRFLVICLEDISPYCGECKGDDQQNKLALQDPLLPDGNILSGFLGYAVNMINLDADHLFTRTAKGHGLRETLFYLLFGDLQVYETREHLRQACCYTKHGAISLDGGIMKGNGVLSLGYCQPEICFPVIASEIHGELSPSEICSLKQIQDRKLQLENISDEIQKENKACAKARKKFESEKKRFDIICKDCLLLSQNYLEHKSDTMDRS
;
A
#
# COMPACT_ATOMS: atom_id res chain seq x y z
N MET A 1 79.57 -36.29 -47.40
CA MET A 1 80.99 -36.22 -47.79
C MET A 1 81.09 -36.55 -49.27
N ARG A 2 81.67 -35.63 -50.03
CA ARG A 2 82.10 -35.67 -51.44
C ARG A 2 81.05 -35.62 -52.58
N THR A 3 81.39 -34.68 -53.45
CA THR A 3 80.80 -34.02 -54.61
C THR A 3 81.42 -34.54 -55.93
N HIS A 4 80.88 -34.03 -57.05
CA HIS A 4 81.46 -33.91 -58.42
C HIS A 4 81.32 -35.13 -59.35
N GLU A 5 81.02 -35.03 -60.66
CA GLU A 5 80.61 -33.96 -61.61
C GLU A 5 80.54 -34.62 -63.01
N GLY A 6 79.85 -34.02 -64.00
CA GLY A 6 80.14 -34.25 -65.43
C GLY A 6 78.93 -34.47 -66.34
N LEU A 7 78.83 -33.66 -67.40
CA LEU A 7 77.65 -33.33 -68.22
C LEU A 7 78.00 -33.46 -69.73
N ARG A 8 76.99 -33.68 -70.60
CA ARG A 8 76.90 -33.54 -72.10
C ARG A 8 77.04 -34.83 -72.93
N ASP A 9 76.29 -35.09 -74.01
CA ASP A 9 75.71 -34.27 -75.12
C ASP A 9 74.52 -34.99 -75.80
N TRP A 10 73.50 -34.31 -76.38
CA TRP A 10 72.70 -34.85 -77.52
C TRP A 10 72.07 -33.77 -78.45
N GLY A 11 72.43 -33.84 -79.74
CA GLY A 11 71.61 -33.88 -80.98
C GLY A 11 70.49 -32.87 -81.33
N ARG A 12 70.53 -32.28 -82.54
CA ARG A 12 69.53 -31.37 -83.16
C ARG A 12 68.94 -32.00 -84.46
N VAL A 13 67.61 -31.95 -84.68
CA VAL A 13 66.94 -32.30 -85.98
C VAL A 13 66.07 -31.14 -86.47
N ARG A 14 66.00 -30.92 -87.80
CA ARG A 14 65.42 -29.74 -88.50
C ARG A 14 64.39 -30.19 -89.55
N TRP A 15 63.22 -29.54 -89.61
CA TRP A 15 62.22 -29.69 -90.69
C TRP A 15 61.86 -28.33 -91.31
N ARG A 16 61.49 -28.32 -92.62
CA ARG A 16 61.19 -27.13 -93.45
C ARG A 16 59.74 -27.22 -93.98
N TRP A 17 58.96 -26.14 -93.85
CA TRP A 17 57.61 -25.99 -94.41
C TRP A 17 57.63 -25.18 -95.74
N ILE A 18 56.69 -25.46 -96.64
CA ILE A 18 56.44 -24.71 -97.88
C ILE A 18 55.06 -24.03 -97.77
N ASP A 19 55.08 -22.70 -97.90
CA ASP A 19 54.05 -21.68 -98.21
C ASP A 19 52.63 -21.81 -97.61
N GLY A 20 52.07 -20.84 -96.88
CA GLY A 20 52.53 -19.52 -96.45
C GLY A 20 51.43 -18.83 -95.64
N GLY A 21 51.78 -18.25 -94.49
CA GLY A 21 50.94 -17.31 -93.72
C GLY A 21 50.41 -17.82 -92.37
N THR A 22 51.07 -17.44 -91.27
CA THR A 22 50.76 -17.67 -89.84
C THR A 22 51.04 -19.08 -89.28
N GLY A 23 52.32 -19.45 -89.15
CA GLY A 23 52.73 -20.71 -88.53
C GLY A 23 52.91 -20.65 -87.00
N CYS A 24 52.35 -21.62 -86.28
CA CYS A 24 52.70 -21.92 -84.89
C CYS A 24 53.95 -22.83 -84.84
N VAL A 25 54.86 -22.59 -83.89
CA VAL A 25 56.03 -23.45 -83.67
C VAL A 25 55.73 -24.40 -82.51
N VAL A 26 55.90 -25.71 -82.72
CA VAL A 26 55.82 -26.72 -81.66
C VAL A 26 57.25 -27.15 -81.33
N GLY A 27 57.70 -26.81 -80.13
CA GLY A 27 58.97 -27.33 -79.58
C GLY A 27 58.69 -28.63 -78.83
N VAL A 28 59.44 -29.69 -79.12
CA VAL A 28 59.38 -30.95 -78.37
C VAL A 28 60.70 -31.09 -77.60
N GLY A 29 60.65 -30.94 -76.29
CA GLY A 29 61.77 -31.24 -75.39
C GLY A 29 61.64 -32.67 -74.89
N VAL A 30 62.66 -33.50 -75.10
CA VAL A 30 62.71 -34.86 -74.55
C VAL A 30 63.72 -34.85 -73.41
N GLY A 31 63.25 -34.96 -72.17
CA GLY A 31 64.09 -35.18 -70.98
C GLY A 31 64.46 -36.66 -70.87
N GLU A 32 65.71 -36.95 -70.51
CA GLU A 32 66.37 -38.27 -70.65
C GLU A 32 65.83 -39.42 -69.78
N GLU A 33 64.82 -39.21 -68.92
CA GLU A 33 64.21 -40.29 -68.16
C GLU A 33 62.72 -40.02 -67.97
N MET A 34 61.87 -40.49 -68.90
CA MET A 34 60.46 -40.85 -68.66
C MET A 34 59.83 -41.43 -69.93
N GLY A 35 58.89 -42.35 -69.76
CA GLY A 35 58.27 -43.12 -70.83
C GLY A 35 57.55 -42.27 -71.87
N TRP A 36 57.19 -42.90 -72.99
CA TRP A 36 56.53 -42.30 -74.17
C TRP A 36 55.16 -41.63 -73.88
N SER A 37 54.73 -41.53 -72.62
CA SER A 37 53.49 -40.91 -72.17
C SER A 37 53.57 -39.40 -71.90
N ASP A 38 54.76 -38.81 -71.76
CA ASP A 38 54.91 -37.39 -71.39
C ASP A 38 55.58 -36.54 -72.48
N ILE A 39 55.02 -36.57 -73.70
CA ILE A 39 55.33 -35.56 -74.72
C ILE A 39 54.56 -34.29 -74.37
N CYS A 40 55.20 -33.33 -73.70
CA CYS A 40 54.64 -31.99 -73.52
C CYS A 40 54.81 -31.18 -74.81
N ALA A 41 53.72 -31.00 -75.55
CA ALA A 41 53.67 -30.12 -76.72
C ALA A 41 53.21 -28.73 -76.27
N GLU A 42 54.12 -27.77 -76.27
CA GLU A 42 53.80 -26.36 -76.02
C GLU A 42 53.46 -25.66 -77.34
N VAL A 43 52.25 -25.11 -77.45
CA VAL A 43 51.76 -24.44 -78.66
C VAL A 43 51.90 -22.93 -78.50
N TYR A 44 52.70 -22.32 -79.37
CA TYR A 44 52.93 -20.88 -79.38
C TYR A 44 52.31 -20.24 -80.61
N ARG A 45 51.62 -19.10 -80.42
CA ARG A 45 51.22 -18.20 -81.50
C ARG A 45 52.04 -16.91 -81.38
N GLY A 46 53.03 -16.75 -82.26
CA GLY A 46 54.05 -15.71 -82.10
C GLY A 46 54.94 -15.98 -80.87
N GLN A 47 54.95 -15.08 -79.89
CA GLN A 47 55.68 -15.23 -78.62
C GLN A 47 54.79 -15.61 -77.42
N LYS A 48 53.48 -15.83 -77.62
CA LYS A 48 52.54 -16.14 -76.54
C LYS A 48 52.25 -17.64 -76.49
N LEU A 49 52.44 -18.25 -75.33
CA LEU A 49 52.05 -19.62 -75.02
C LEU A 49 50.51 -19.68 -74.91
N LEU A 50 49.88 -20.61 -75.62
CA LEU A 50 48.44 -20.86 -75.53
C LEU A 50 48.18 -22.04 -74.59
N ASP A 51 47.27 -21.87 -73.63
CA ASP A 51 46.77 -22.97 -72.80
C ASP A 51 45.73 -23.81 -73.58
N VAL A 52 45.52 -25.06 -73.17
CA VAL A 52 44.53 -25.98 -73.77
C VAL A 52 43.12 -25.39 -73.76
N SER A 53 42.80 -24.61 -72.72
CA SER A 53 41.52 -23.90 -72.60
C SER A 53 41.34 -22.81 -73.67
N ASP A 54 42.40 -22.08 -73.99
CA ASP A 54 42.39 -21.05 -75.04
C ASP A 54 42.31 -21.67 -76.44
N LEU A 55 42.97 -22.81 -76.65
CA LEU A 55 42.88 -23.63 -77.87
C LEU A 55 41.48 -24.20 -78.09
N ARG A 56 40.83 -24.72 -77.04
CA ARG A 56 39.43 -25.18 -77.11
C ARG A 56 38.51 -24.02 -77.48
N LYS A 57 38.73 -22.84 -76.89
CA LYS A 57 37.93 -21.66 -77.21
C LYS A 57 38.14 -21.21 -78.66
N GLU A 58 39.37 -21.17 -79.17
CA GLU A 58 39.62 -20.90 -80.59
C GLU A 58 38.97 -21.94 -81.50
N TYR A 59 38.93 -23.21 -81.08
CA TYR A 59 38.22 -24.26 -81.82
C TYR A 59 36.70 -24.09 -81.80
N GLU A 60 36.11 -23.73 -80.66
CA GLU A 60 34.67 -23.41 -80.51
C GLU A 60 34.28 -22.16 -81.31
N ASP A 61 35.11 -21.12 -81.26
CA ASP A 61 34.93 -19.89 -82.04
C ASP A 61 35.09 -20.18 -83.54
N TRP A 62 36.04 -21.04 -83.92
CA TRP A 62 36.21 -21.49 -85.30
C TRP A 62 35.02 -22.31 -85.79
N ILE A 63 34.52 -23.26 -85.00
CA ILE A 63 33.30 -24.02 -85.30
C ILE A 63 32.12 -23.06 -85.52
N SER A 64 31.93 -22.09 -84.62
CA SER A 64 30.85 -21.09 -84.73
C SER A 64 30.98 -20.24 -86.00
N VAL A 65 32.21 -19.82 -86.36
CA VAL A 65 32.48 -19.05 -87.58
C VAL A 65 32.31 -19.90 -88.84
N MET A 66 32.70 -21.19 -88.81
CA MET A 66 32.52 -22.10 -89.93
C MET A 66 31.04 -22.44 -90.15
N HIS A 67 30.26 -22.65 -89.09
CA HIS A 67 28.80 -22.78 -89.18
C HIS A 67 28.16 -21.56 -89.82
N GLY A 68 28.49 -20.35 -89.35
CA GLY A 68 27.96 -19.11 -89.95
C GLY A 68 28.39 -18.87 -91.40
N LYS A 69 29.45 -19.54 -91.90
CA LYS A 69 29.95 -19.39 -93.27
C LYS A 69 29.47 -20.46 -94.24
N TYR A 70 29.29 -21.69 -93.79
CA TYR A 70 29.08 -22.84 -94.68
C TYR A 70 27.73 -23.54 -94.50
N ASP A 71 27.05 -23.35 -93.37
CA ASP A 71 25.73 -23.94 -93.19
C ASP A 71 24.69 -23.00 -93.79
N GLN A 72 24.24 -23.31 -95.01
CA GLN A 72 23.00 -22.73 -95.54
C GLN A 72 21.82 -23.39 -94.82
N GLU A 73 21.51 -22.93 -93.61
CA GLU A 73 20.31 -23.40 -92.91
C GLU A 73 19.06 -23.02 -93.72
N VAL A 74 18.35 -24.03 -94.22
CA VAL A 74 16.97 -23.88 -94.66
C VAL A 74 16.17 -23.56 -93.40
N VAL A 75 15.77 -22.30 -93.27
CA VAL A 75 14.94 -21.80 -92.17
C VAL A 75 13.69 -22.67 -92.00
N CYS A 76 13.73 -23.55 -91.00
CA CYS A 76 12.57 -24.22 -90.45
C CYS A 76 12.46 -23.82 -88.97
N GLY A 77 11.86 -22.65 -88.72
CA GLY A 77 11.41 -22.19 -87.40
C GLY A 77 12.33 -21.16 -86.73
N ASP A 78 11.72 -20.10 -86.19
CA ASP A 78 12.35 -18.92 -85.57
C ASP A 78 13.10 -19.18 -84.23
N GLY A 79 13.74 -20.34 -84.08
CA GLY A 79 14.44 -20.75 -82.86
C GLY A 79 15.96 -20.79 -83.04
N GLN A 80 16.68 -19.87 -82.40
CA GLN A 80 18.14 -19.89 -82.30
C GLN A 80 18.58 -21.21 -81.63
N SER A 81 19.26 -22.08 -82.38
CA SER A 81 19.76 -23.36 -81.85
C SER A 81 21.09 -23.14 -81.13
N ASP A 82 21.16 -23.50 -79.84
CA ASP A 82 22.40 -23.40 -79.07
C ASP A 82 23.21 -24.72 -79.20
N PHE A 83 24.49 -24.60 -79.54
CA PHE A 83 25.41 -25.73 -79.71
C PHE A 83 26.09 -26.09 -78.37
N PHE A 84 26.15 -27.38 -78.05
CA PHE A 84 26.71 -27.88 -76.81
C PHE A 84 27.75 -28.98 -77.05
N VAL A 85 28.98 -28.80 -76.54
CA VAL A 85 30.02 -29.85 -76.59
C VAL A 85 29.88 -30.73 -75.35
N LEU A 86 29.67 -32.03 -75.54
CA LEU A 86 29.47 -32.99 -74.46
C LEU A 86 30.77 -33.26 -73.70
N SER A 87 30.69 -33.26 -72.36
CA SER A 87 31.75 -33.82 -71.54
C SER A 87 31.70 -35.38 -71.57
N PRO A 88 32.84 -36.08 -71.41
CA PRO A 88 32.89 -37.55 -71.47
C PRO A 88 31.97 -38.27 -70.47
N VAL A 89 31.62 -37.62 -69.36
CA VAL A 89 30.74 -38.15 -68.31
C VAL A 89 29.28 -38.15 -68.76
N ASN A 90 28.84 -37.10 -69.44
CA ASN A 90 27.47 -36.95 -69.93
C ASN A 90 27.20 -37.83 -71.17
N LYS A 91 28.25 -38.16 -71.94
CA LYS A 91 28.17 -39.05 -73.10
C LYS A 91 27.68 -40.46 -72.74
N LYS A 92 28.06 -41.00 -71.57
CA LYS A 92 27.61 -42.33 -71.11
C LYS A 92 26.14 -42.37 -70.68
N VAL A 93 25.62 -41.29 -70.09
CA VAL A 93 24.23 -41.20 -69.59
C VAL A 93 23.24 -40.93 -70.73
N LEU A 94 23.66 -40.12 -71.70
CA LEU A 94 22.85 -39.72 -72.86
C LEU A 94 22.97 -40.68 -74.06
N ALA A 95 23.92 -41.62 -74.05
CA ALA A 95 24.11 -42.63 -75.10
C ALA A 95 24.32 -42.08 -76.54
N PHE A 96 24.75 -40.83 -76.69
CA PHE A 96 25.12 -40.25 -77.98
C PHE A 96 26.50 -40.73 -78.46
N SER A 97 26.66 -40.93 -79.77
CA SER A 97 27.92 -41.29 -80.42
C SER A 97 28.82 -40.09 -80.73
N SER A 98 28.22 -38.91 -80.96
CA SER A 98 28.90 -37.64 -81.27
C SER A 98 29.34 -36.88 -80.03
N ASP A 99 30.41 -36.08 -80.15
CA ASP A 99 30.93 -35.23 -79.07
C ASP A 99 30.24 -33.85 -79.00
N VAL A 100 29.35 -33.54 -79.94
CA VAL A 100 28.58 -32.30 -80.01
C VAL A 100 27.09 -32.62 -80.14
N VAL A 101 26.26 -31.93 -79.35
CA VAL A 101 24.80 -32.05 -79.33
C VAL A 101 24.18 -30.67 -79.45
N ARG A 102 23.07 -30.57 -80.18
CA ARG A 102 22.28 -29.33 -80.31
C ARG A 102 21.14 -29.36 -79.30
N VAL A 103 21.00 -28.29 -78.50
CA VAL A 103 19.87 -28.13 -77.57
C VAL A 103 18.81 -27.29 -78.25
N ARG A 104 17.62 -27.87 -78.47
CA ARG A 104 16.47 -27.19 -79.06
C ARG A 104 15.36 -27.02 -78.01
N LYS A 105 14.63 -25.91 -78.12
CA LYS A 105 13.43 -25.62 -77.32
C LYS A 105 12.15 -26.08 -78.01
N ASP A 106 12.20 -26.32 -79.30
CA ASP A 106 11.09 -26.77 -80.10
C ASP A 106 11.54 -27.69 -81.24
N ILE A 107 10.66 -28.63 -81.61
CA ILE A 107 10.85 -29.49 -82.77
C ILE A 107 9.51 -29.78 -83.42
N GLU A 108 9.47 -29.76 -84.75
CA GLU A 108 8.32 -30.25 -85.50
C GLU A 108 8.57 -31.69 -85.97
N ARG A 109 7.71 -32.62 -85.54
CA ARG A 109 7.82 -34.03 -85.93
C ARG A 109 6.43 -34.64 -86.08
N LYS A 110 6.20 -35.34 -87.20
CA LYS A 110 4.88 -35.89 -87.59
C LYS A 110 3.74 -34.85 -87.61
N GLY A 111 4.03 -33.64 -88.10
CA GLY A 111 3.04 -32.55 -88.22
C GLY A 111 2.56 -31.99 -86.89
N THR A 112 3.27 -32.26 -85.79
CA THR A 112 3.00 -31.68 -84.46
C THR A 112 4.26 -30.95 -83.97
N SER A 113 4.09 -29.72 -83.50
CA SER A 113 5.15 -28.95 -82.85
C SER A 113 5.19 -29.30 -81.36
N TRP A 114 6.36 -29.74 -80.89
CA TRP A 114 6.63 -30.07 -79.49
C TRP A 114 7.53 -29.00 -78.90
N LYS A 115 7.11 -28.40 -77.78
CA LYS A 115 7.80 -27.25 -77.17
C LYS A 115 8.22 -27.52 -75.73
N SER A 116 9.35 -26.95 -75.33
CA SER A 116 9.76 -26.84 -73.94
C SER A 116 8.65 -26.17 -73.11
N GLY A 117 8.40 -26.68 -71.91
CA GLY A 117 7.28 -26.32 -71.05
C GLY A 117 5.97 -27.07 -71.33
N GLN A 118 5.90 -27.88 -72.39
CA GLN A 118 4.67 -28.59 -72.74
C GLN A 118 4.42 -29.78 -71.80
N ARG A 119 3.15 -29.94 -71.40
CA ARG A 119 2.68 -31.05 -70.56
C ARG A 119 2.40 -32.26 -71.42
N ILE A 120 3.06 -33.37 -71.11
CA ILE A 120 2.99 -34.61 -71.88
C ILE A 120 2.62 -35.80 -71.02
N LYS A 121 2.01 -36.80 -71.65
CA LYS A 121 1.68 -38.09 -71.08
C LYS A 121 2.37 -39.16 -71.88
N ILE A 122 3.20 -39.93 -71.19
CA ILE A 122 3.98 -41.03 -71.72
C ILE A 122 3.24 -42.32 -71.35
N LEU A 123 2.87 -43.10 -72.36
CA LEU A 123 2.13 -44.34 -72.16
C LEU A 123 3.04 -45.44 -71.58
N LYS A 124 2.44 -46.34 -70.79
CA LYS A 124 3.13 -47.51 -70.26
C LYS A 124 3.83 -48.32 -71.38
N GLY A 125 5.08 -48.71 -71.15
CA GLY A 125 5.89 -49.45 -72.12
C GLY A 125 6.45 -48.59 -73.26
N ALA A 126 6.55 -47.26 -73.09
CA ALA A 126 7.17 -46.37 -74.07
C ALA A 126 8.71 -46.40 -74.07
N ALA A 127 9.34 -46.57 -72.90
CA ALA A 127 10.79 -46.54 -72.73
C ALA A 127 11.25 -47.44 -71.56
N PRO A 128 12.54 -47.80 -71.48
CA PRO A 128 13.13 -48.40 -70.28
C PRO A 128 12.87 -47.51 -69.06
N GLY A 129 12.31 -48.07 -67.99
CA GLY A 129 11.89 -47.32 -66.79
C GLY A 129 10.39 -46.93 -66.74
N CYS A 130 9.67 -46.96 -67.86
CA CYS A 130 8.24 -46.59 -67.95
C CYS A 130 7.30 -47.81 -67.99
N HIS A 131 7.53 -48.85 -67.18
CA HIS A 131 6.89 -50.17 -67.38
C HIS A 131 5.54 -50.37 -66.69
N LYS A 132 5.27 -49.69 -65.57
CA LYS A 132 4.13 -50.02 -64.69
C LYS A 132 2.90 -49.12 -64.89
N ASN A 133 3.10 -47.80 -65.01
CA ASN A 133 2.04 -46.81 -65.10
C ASN A 133 2.36 -45.79 -66.21
N ASN A 134 1.33 -45.06 -66.66
CA ASN A 134 1.53 -43.88 -67.50
C ASN A 134 2.22 -42.79 -66.68
N ILE A 135 3.21 -42.11 -67.28
CA ILE A 135 3.95 -41.03 -66.64
C ILE A 135 3.46 -39.71 -67.19
N TYR A 136 3.10 -38.78 -66.30
CA TYR A 136 2.82 -37.39 -66.65
C TYR A 136 4.09 -36.58 -66.37
N ALA A 137 4.55 -35.83 -67.37
CA ALA A 137 5.78 -35.07 -67.28
C ALA A 137 5.68 -33.76 -68.05
N THR A 138 6.55 -32.81 -67.73
CA THR A 138 6.75 -31.58 -68.51
C THR A 138 7.99 -31.77 -69.38
N LEU A 139 7.87 -31.51 -70.68
CA LEU A 139 9.00 -31.51 -71.60
C LEU A 139 9.88 -30.28 -71.31
N GLU A 140 11.12 -30.47 -70.89
CA GLU A 140 12.04 -29.39 -70.52
C GLU A 140 12.98 -29.02 -71.67
N TYR A 141 13.66 -29.99 -72.27
CA TYR A 141 14.62 -29.74 -73.36
C TYR A 141 14.62 -30.87 -74.40
N ILE A 142 15.07 -30.56 -75.62
CA ILE A 142 15.22 -31.52 -76.72
C ILE A 142 16.68 -31.51 -77.17
N LEU A 143 17.32 -32.67 -77.13
CA LEU A 143 18.72 -32.86 -77.51
C LEU A 143 18.79 -33.58 -78.86
N VAL A 144 19.52 -33.03 -79.83
CA VAL A 144 19.66 -33.62 -81.16
C VAL A 144 21.13 -33.92 -81.46
N GLU A 145 21.41 -35.15 -81.90
CA GLU A 145 22.74 -35.60 -82.29
C GLU A 145 23.07 -35.27 -83.76
N GLY A 146 24.30 -34.80 -84.04
CA GLY A 146 24.83 -34.62 -85.40
C GLY A 146 24.39 -33.35 -86.15
N PHE A 147 24.93 -33.15 -87.37
CA PHE A 147 24.58 -32.06 -88.29
C PHE A 147 23.31 -32.39 -89.09
N GLU A 148 22.62 -31.38 -89.62
CA GLU A 148 21.29 -31.58 -90.24
C GLU A 148 21.32 -32.34 -91.58
N GLU A 149 22.50 -32.49 -92.20
CA GLU A 149 22.71 -33.30 -93.42
C GLU A 149 23.04 -34.78 -93.14
N ASP A 150 23.28 -35.15 -91.87
CA ASP A 150 23.42 -36.56 -91.49
C ASP A 150 22.04 -37.21 -91.39
N VAL A 151 21.70 -38.01 -92.40
CA VAL A 151 20.47 -38.81 -92.45
C VAL A 151 20.52 -39.90 -91.37
N GLY A 152 20.27 -39.54 -90.11
CA GLY A 152 20.26 -40.51 -89.01
C GLY A 152 20.44 -40.01 -87.56
N GLY A 153 20.38 -38.71 -87.25
CA GLY A 153 20.57 -38.24 -85.86
C GLY A 153 19.47 -38.71 -84.88
N GLU A 154 19.84 -39.49 -83.86
CA GLU A 154 18.96 -39.79 -82.72
C GLU A 154 18.73 -38.50 -81.89
N ALA A 155 17.49 -38.25 -81.47
CA ALA A 155 17.17 -37.14 -80.57
C ALA A 155 16.60 -37.66 -79.24
N LEU A 156 16.86 -36.94 -78.15
CA LEU A 156 16.39 -37.24 -76.80
C LEU A 156 15.51 -36.10 -76.27
N LEU A 157 14.45 -36.48 -75.57
CA LEU A 157 13.52 -35.61 -74.86
C LEU A 157 13.86 -35.67 -73.38
N ILE A 158 14.13 -34.51 -72.77
CA ILE A 158 14.33 -34.38 -71.33
C ILE A 158 13.00 -34.00 -70.69
N CYS A 159 12.47 -34.87 -69.84
CA CYS A 159 11.11 -34.74 -69.31
C CYS A 159 11.10 -34.79 -67.77
N ARG A 160 10.58 -33.74 -67.11
CA ARG A 160 10.42 -33.70 -65.65
C ARG A 160 9.10 -34.33 -65.21
N PRO A 161 9.12 -35.41 -64.39
CA PRO A 161 7.91 -36.03 -63.88
C PRO A 161 7.04 -35.08 -63.03
N LEU A 162 5.74 -35.35 -62.97
CA LEU A 162 4.74 -34.53 -62.24
C LEU A 162 5.05 -34.36 -60.74
N ASP A 163 5.65 -35.38 -60.11
CA ASP A 163 6.00 -35.42 -58.70
C ASP A 163 7.34 -34.75 -58.37
N VAL A 164 8.05 -34.23 -59.37
CA VAL A 164 9.33 -33.54 -59.23
C VAL A 164 9.11 -32.02 -59.33
N PRO A 165 9.47 -31.23 -58.29
CA PRO A 165 9.36 -29.77 -58.33
C PRO A 165 10.31 -29.16 -59.37
N GLU A 166 10.00 -27.96 -59.84
CA GLU A 166 10.80 -27.27 -60.89
C GLU A 166 12.28 -27.08 -60.52
N GLN A 167 12.56 -26.86 -59.24
CA GLN A 167 13.93 -26.67 -58.71
C GLN A 167 14.80 -27.93 -58.84
N ASP A 168 14.17 -29.10 -58.85
CA ASP A 168 14.81 -30.42 -59.01
C ASP A 168 14.84 -30.88 -60.48
N GLY A 169 14.32 -30.07 -61.41
CA GLY A 169 14.30 -30.30 -62.85
C GLY A 169 15.67 -30.12 -63.52
N CYS A 170 15.72 -30.32 -64.83
CA CYS A 170 16.96 -30.19 -65.60
C CYS A 170 17.44 -28.73 -65.61
N LEU A 171 18.70 -28.51 -65.23
CA LEU A 171 19.33 -27.20 -65.20
C LEU A 171 20.27 -27.03 -66.40
N TYR A 172 20.08 -25.94 -67.14
CA TYR A 172 20.96 -25.50 -68.22
C TYR A 172 21.60 -24.16 -67.82
N GLU A 173 22.92 -24.15 -67.57
CA GLU A 173 23.67 -22.95 -67.21
C GLU A 173 24.47 -22.42 -68.41
N VAL A 174 24.09 -21.23 -68.90
CA VAL A 174 24.82 -20.48 -69.93
C VAL A 174 25.78 -19.50 -69.25
N ASN A 175 26.92 -19.99 -68.79
CA ASN A 175 28.01 -19.11 -68.40
C ASN A 175 28.93 -18.89 -69.61
N SER A 176 29.27 -17.63 -69.90
CA SER A 176 29.97 -17.13 -71.11
C SER A 176 31.35 -17.72 -71.42
N LYS A 177 31.75 -18.78 -70.72
CA LYS A 177 32.99 -19.52 -70.94
C LYS A 177 32.84 -21.04 -71.02
N ASN A 178 31.71 -21.64 -70.62
CA ASN A 178 31.43 -23.10 -70.74
C ASN A 178 29.93 -23.37 -70.48
N PRO A 179 29.10 -23.70 -71.49
CA PRO A 179 27.74 -24.14 -71.22
C PRO A 179 27.74 -25.49 -70.49
N SER A 180 26.85 -25.70 -69.51
CA SER A 180 26.67 -27.02 -68.85
C SER A 180 25.20 -27.43 -68.73
N LEU A 181 24.92 -28.74 -68.89
CA LEU A 181 23.59 -29.34 -68.79
C LEU A 181 23.60 -30.43 -67.70
N ASP A 182 22.79 -30.24 -66.66
CA ASP A 182 22.57 -31.17 -65.56
C ASP A 182 21.12 -31.67 -65.56
N ILE A 183 20.92 -32.96 -65.79
CA ILE A 183 19.59 -33.58 -65.96
C ILE A 183 18.84 -33.74 -64.61
N ARG A 184 19.56 -33.79 -63.49
CA ARG A 184 19.01 -33.99 -62.12
C ARG A 184 17.96 -35.12 -62.05
N ARG A 185 16.73 -34.81 -61.60
CA ARG A 185 15.64 -35.79 -61.45
C ARG A 185 14.73 -35.88 -62.69
N SER A 186 15.09 -35.21 -63.79
CA SER A 186 14.40 -35.33 -65.08
C SER A 186 14.81 -36.62 -65.80
N LEU A 187 13.94 -37.11 -66.68
CA LEU A 187 14.12 -38.38 -67.38
C LEU A 187 14.53 -38.13 -68.84
N PRO A 188 15.66 -38.70 -69.32
CA PRO A 188 15.98 -38.71 -70.74
C PRO A 188 15.17 -39.82 -71.44
N LEU A 189 14.46 -39.47 -72.50
CA LEU A 189 13.63 -40.38 -73.27
C LEU A 189 13.94 -40.28 -74.77
N PRO A 190 13.95 -41.40 -75.51
CA PRO A 190 14.23 -41.36 -76.94
C PRO A 190 13.10 -40.69 -77.73
N ILE A 191 13.42 -39.90 -78.74
CA ILE A 191 12.41 -39.24 -79.61
C ILE A 191 11.50 -40.24 -80.32
N SER A 192 11.94 -41.49 -80.44
CA SER A 192 11.15 -42.60 -80.98
C SER A 192 9.82 -42.81 -80.24
N ILE A 193 9.66 -42.33 -79.00
CA ILE A 193 8.36 -42.37 -78.31
C ILE A 193 7.29 -41.51 -79.01
N ILE A 194 7.68 -40.41 -79.65
CA ILE A 194 6.79 -39.56 -80.47
C ILE A 194 6.45 -40.32 -81.75
N ASP A 195 7.46 -40.91 -82.40
CA ASP A 195 7.27 -41.67 -83.64
C ASP A 195 6.37 -42.91 -83.43
N LEU A 196 6.42 -43.52 -82.25
CA LEU A 196 5.57 -44.65 -81.88
C LEU A 196 4.16 -44.25 -81.41
N GLY A 197 3.83 -42.94 -81.38
CA GLY A 197 2.53 -42.44 -80.90
C GLY A 197 2.31 -42.66 -79.39
N LYS A 198 3.39 -42.87 -78.62
CA LYS A 198 3.34 -43.16 -77.17
C LYS A 198 3.53 -41.93 -76.28
N CYS A 199 3.74 -40.76 -76.90
CA CYS A 199 3.76 -39.46 -76.24
C CYS A 199 2.55 -38.64 -76.70
N LEU A 200 1.75 -38.16 -75.75
CA LEU A 200 0.53 -37.38 -76.01
C LEU A 200 0.59 -36.05 -75.27
N ALA A 201 0.18 -34.96 -75.92
CA ALA A 201 -0.01 -33.67 -75.25
C ALA A 201 -1.21 -33.75 -74.29
N VAL A 202 -1.06 -33.19 -73.09
CA VAL A 202 -2.07 -33.28 -72.01
C VAL A 202 -2.79 -31.95 -71.87
N THR A 203 -4.12 -32.00 -71.78
CA THR A 203 -4.93 -30.81 -71.51
C THR A 203 -4.78 -30.33 -70.06
N SER A 204 -5.01 -29.05 -69.80
CA SER A 204 -4.95 -28.50 -68.44
C SER A 204 -5.90 -29.20 -67.46
N ALA A 205 -7.07 -29.65 -67.92
CA ALA A 205 -8.04 -30.36 -67.07
C ALA A 205 -7.54 -31.74 -66.60
N GLU A 206 -6.97 -32.54 -67.52
CA GLU A 206 -6.40 -33.84 -67.16
C GLU A 206 -5.18 -33.69 -66.23
N TRP A 207 -4.33 -32.69 -66.50
CA TRP A 207 -3.18 -32.36 -65.67
C TRP A 207 -3.57 -32.00 -64.23
N ASN A 208 -4.57 -31.12 -64.07
CA ASN A 208 -5.04 -30.69 -62.76
C ASN A 208 -5.67 -31.85 -61.97
N SER A 209 -6.41 -32.76 -62.64
CA SER A 209 -6.96 -33.95 -61.98
C SER A 209 -5.87 -34.91 -61.45
N GLN A 210 -4.74 -35.03 -62.15
CA GLN A 210 -3.62 -35.84 -61.66
C GLN A 210 -2.86 -35.15 -60.52
N LEU A 211 -2.71 -33.82 -60.57
CA LEU A 211 -2.19 -33.02 -59.46
C LEU A 211 -3.01 -33.22 -58.18
N GLU A 212 -4.34 -33.16 -58.28
CA GLU A 212 -5.23 -33.40 -57.15
C GLU A 212 -5.05 -34.81 -56.56
N LYS A 213 -4.86 -35.84 -57.39
CA LYS A 213 -4.60 -37.22 -56.91
C LYS A 213 -3.29 -37.36 -56.17
N VAL A 214 -2.26 -36.62 -56.59
CA VAL A 214 -0.96 -36.57 -55.88
C VAL A 214 -1.13 -35.81 -54.56
N HIS A 215 -1.84 -34.67 -54.58
CA HIS A 215 -2.12 -33.88 -53.39
C HIS A 215 -2.93 -34.65 -52.33
N GLN A 216 -3.95 -35.40 -52.74
CA GLN A 216 -4.74 -36.22 -51.83
C GLN A 216 -3.91 -37.25 -51.06
N LYS A 217 -2.83 -37.77 -51.66
CA LYS A 217 -1.93 -38.76 -51.04
C LYS A 217 -0.83 -38.13 -50.17
N ALA A 218 -0.72 -36.80 -50.16
CA ALA A 218 0.30 -36.09 -49.40
C ALA A 218 0.07 -36.22 -47.88
N PRO A 219 1.12 -36.12 -47.05
CA PRO A 219 1.00 -36.08 -45.60
C PRO A 219 0.21 -34.87 -45.11
N SER A 220 -0.82 -35.14 -44.30
CA SER A 220 -1.75 -34.13 -43.80
C SER A 220 -1.62 -33.92 -42.30
N THR A 221 -1.91 -34.95 -41.51
CA THR A 221 -2.04 -34.86 -40.04
C THR A 221 -1.32 -36.01 -39.34
N ILE A 222 -0.84 -35.74 -38.13
CA ILE A 222 -0.37 -36.79 -37.21
C ILE A 222 -1.57 -37.24 -36.39
N ASP A 223 -1.75 -38.55 -36.26
CA ASP A 223 -2.84 -39.20 -35.54
C ASP A 223 -2.27 -40.17 -34.50
N LEU A 224 -2.88 -40.22 -33.32
CA LEU A 224 -2.47 -41.10 -32.22
C LEU A 224 -3.41 -42.31 -32.18
N LEU A 225 -2.84 -43.52 -32.12
CA LEU A 225 -3.66 -44.72 -32.08
C LEU A 225 -4.38 -44.88 -30.73
N THR A 226 -5.66 -45.24 -30.80
CA THR A 226 -6.54 -45.48 -29.64
C THR A 226 -6.24 -46.83 -28.97
N THR A 227 -6.77 -47.02 -27.76
CA THR A 227 -6.61 -48.28 -27.01
C THR A 227 -7.09 -49.51 -27.76
N GLN A 228 -8.21 -49.42 -28.48
CA GLN A 228 -8.71 -50.55 -29.27
C GLN A 228 -7.79 -50.87 -30.45
N GLN A 229 -7.22 -49.85 -31.11
CA GLN A 229 -6.28 -50.03 -32.23
C GLN A 229 -4.93 -50.58 -31.77
N CYS A 230 -4.41 -50.10 -30.64
CA CYS A 230 -3.17 -50.61 -30.06
C CYS A 230 -3.31 -52.06 -29.58
N LEU A 231 -4.47 -52.44 -29.01
CA LEU A 231 -4.78 -53.83 -28.65
C LEU A 231 -4.78 -54.76 -29.88
N GLN A 232 -5.36 -54.32 -31.02
CA GLN A 232 -5.31 -55.08 -32.28
C GLN A 232 -3.88 -55.29 -32.78
N LEU A 233 -2.97 -54.36 -32.48
CA LEU A 233 -1.55 -54.43 -32.82
C LEU A 233 -0.69 -55.16 -31.75
N GLU A 234 -1.29 -55.65 -30.66
CA GLU A 234 -0.60 -56.20 -29.47
C GLU A 234 0.42 -55.22 -28.86
N LEU A 235 0.09 -53.92 -28.88
CA LEU A 235 0.91 -52.85 -28.34
C LEU A 235 0.24 -52.25 -27.09
N ASP A 236 0.98 -52.15 -25.99
CA ASP A 236 0.57 -51.51 -24.72
C ASP A 236 0.88 -49.99 -24.73
N GLY A 237 0.29 -49.27 -25.69
CA GLY A 237 0.69 -47.89 -25.98
C GLY A 237 -0.41 -46.89 -26.20
N THR A 238 -1.04 -46.41 -25.13
CA THR A 238 -2.24 -45.58 -25.24
C THR A 238 -2.17 -44.38 -24.32
N LEU A 239 -2.15 -43.19 -24.91
CA LEU A 239 -2.38 -41.96 -24.16
C LEU A 239 -3.85 -41.91 -23.71
N PRO A 240 -4.14 -41.50 -22.46
CA PRO A 240 -5.51 -41.34 -21.97
C PRO A 240 -6.34 -40.45 -22.90
N ILE A 241 -7.58 -40.87 -23.13
CA ILE A 241 -8.54 -40.10 -23.93
C ILE A 241 -9.01 -38.88 -23.12
N ASP A 242 -9.22 -39.09 -21.82
CA ASP A 242 -9.71 -38.08 -20.88
C ASP A 242 -8.71 -36.95 -20.67
N ALA A 243 -9.21 -35.72 -20.69
CA ALA A 243 -8.40 -34.52 -20.50
C ALA A 243 -7.87 -34.37 -19.07
N SER A 244 -8.44 -35.08 -18.09
CA SER A 244 -8.02 -35.05 -16.68
C SER A 244 -7.89 -36.43 -16.05
N ILE A 245 -6.76 -36.73 -15.42
CA ILE A 245 -6.46 -37.97 -14.70
C ILE A 245 -5.97 -37.68 -13.28
N TYR A 246 -6.04 -38.64 -12.36
CA TYR A 246 -5.47 -38.49 -11.01
C TYR A 246 -4.02 -38.95 -10.94
N ALA A 247 -3.25 -38.35 -10.03
CA ALA A 247 -1.85 -38.68 -9.83
C ALA A 247 -1.67 -40.17 -9.48
N GLY A 248 -0.75 -40.85 -10.17
CA GLY A 248 -0.46 -42.28 -9.98
C GLY A 248 -1.48 -43.25 -10.60
N GLN A 249 -2.55 -42.77 -11.22
CA GLN A 249 -3.63 -43.63 -11.76
C GLN A 249 -3.23 -44.42 -13.02
N VAL A 250 -2.37 -43.86 -13.88
CA VAL A 250 -2.01 -44.44 -15.18
C VAL A 250 -0.50 -44.50 -15.34
N THR A 251 0.01 -45.64 -15.84
CA THR A 251 1.41 -45.79 -16.23
C THR A 251 1.51 -45.94 -17.75
N LEU A 252 2.32 -45.09 -18.40
CA LEU A 252 2.55 -45.15 -19.85
C LEU A 252 3.86 -45.86 -20.15
N LYS A 253 3.81 -46.91 -20.98
CA LYS A 253 5.01 -47.64 -21.42
C LYS A 253 5.45 -47.27 -22.84
N GLN A 254 4.50 -47.01 -23.73
CA GLN A 254 4.78 -46.63 -25.11
C GLN A 254 3.68 -45.73 -25.69
N ILE A 255 4.01 -45.00 -26.75
CA ILE A 255 3.07 -44.17 -27.50
C ILE A 255 3.21 -44.51 -28.99
N VAL A 256 2.09 -44.73 -29.67
CA VAL A 256 2.07 -45.08 -31.10
C VAL A 256 1.38 -43.98 -31.90
N ALA A 257 2.11 -43.40 -32.86
CA ALA A 257 1.63 -42.36 -33.76
C ALA A 257 1.75 -42.79 -35.23
N VAL A 258 0.90 -42.21 -36.08
CA VAL A 258 0.90 -42.43 -37.54
C VAL A 258 0.66 -41.12 -38.28
N VAL A 259 1.15 -41.03 -39.53
CA VAL A 259 0.87 -39.88 -40.41
C VAL A 259 -0.21 -40.25 -41.40
N ARG A 260 -1.27 -39.45 -41.46
CA ARG A 260 -2.46 -39.65 -42.30
C ARG A 260 -2.39 -38.82 -43.59
N PRO A 261 -2.87 -39.36 -44.73
CA PRO A 261 -2.95 -38.62 -46.00
C PRO A 261 -4.12 -37.62 -46.01
N VAL A 262 -4.09 -36.65 -46.93
CA VAL A 262 -5.13 -35.59 -47.05
C VAL A 262 -6.54 -36.15 -47.27
N TYR A 263 -6.72 -37.25 -48.02
CA TYR A 263 -8.06 -37.84 -48.21
C TYR A 263 -8.62 -38.57 -46.97
N PHE A 264 -7.85 -38.66 -45.88
CA PHE A 264 -8.32 -39.28 -44.65
C PHE A 264 -9.23 -38.30 -43.87
N ASN A 265 -10.54 -38.44 -44.07
CA ASN A 265 -11.56 -37.75 -43.28
C ASN A 265 -12.01 -38.69 -42.13
N SER A 266 -11.81 -38.30 -40.86
CA SER A 266 -12.36 -39.06 -39.70
C SER A 266 -13.87 -38.81 -39.52
N PRO A 267 -14.67 -39.61 -38.76
CA PRO A 267 -14.38 -40.81 -37.97
C PRO A 267 -15.33 -42.03 -38.23
N SER A 268 -15.89 -42.22 -39.42
CA SER A 268 -16.94 -43.25 -39.65
C SER A 268 -16.46 -44.62 -40.17
N THR A 269 -15.17 -44.81 -40.44
CA THR A 269 -14.67 -46.06 -41.03
C THR A 269 -14.13 -47.01 -39.97
N THR A 270 -14.67 -48.21 -39.86
CA THR A 270 -14.20 -49.29 -38.97
C THR A 270 -12.79 -49.82 -39.31
N ASN A 271 -12.23 -49.48 -40.49
CA ASN A 271 -10.94 -49.96 -40.99
C ASN A 271 -9.85 -48.87 -41.03
N THR A 272 -9.68 -48.10 -39.95
CA THR A 272 -8.67 -47.02 -39.84
C THR A 272 -7.22 -47.51 -39.79
N LEU A 273 -6.99 -48.81 -39.57
CA LEU A 273 -5.67 -49.46 -39.59
C LEU A 273 -5.29 -50.02 -40.97
N ASP A 274 -6.10 -49.81 -42.02
CA ASP A 274 -5.70 -50.23 -43.37
C ASP A 274 -4.45 -49.46 -43.83
N GLN A 275 -3.50 -50.17 -44.45
CA GLN A 275 -2.27 -49.58 -44.98
C GLN A 275 -2.50 -48.40 -45.95
N LYS A 276 -3.66 -48.36 -46.64
CA LYS A 276 -4.03 -47.23 -47.51
C LYS A 276 -4.22 -45.92 -46.73
N TYR A 277 -4.44 -45.94 -45.42
CA TYR A 277 -4.61 -44.73 -44.61
C TYR A 277 -3.38 -44.38 -43.77
N ILE A 278 -2.24 -45.03 -44.03
CA ILE A 278 -0.98 -44.80 -43.33
C ILE A 278 0.11 -44.54 -44.36
N ILE A 279 0.81 -43.42 -44.20
CA ILE A 279 1.89 -43.02 -45.09
C ILE A 279 3.13 -43.87 -44.84
N LYS A 280 3.73 -44.38 -45.92
CA LYS A 280 4.85 -45.32 -45.91
C LYS A 280 6.23 -44.66 -45.98
N ASP A 281 6.28 -43.34 -46.02
CA ASP A 281 7.53 -42.61 -46.18
C ASP A 281 8.45 -42.79 -44.96
N ASP A 282 9.76 -42.91 -45.23
CA ASP A 282 10.80 -43.00 -44.22
C ASP A 282 11.08 -41.61 -43.58
N LEU A 283 10.05 -41.01 -42.99
CA LEU A 283 10.16 -39.73 -42.28
C LEU A 283 10.60 -39.96 -40.83
N GLU A 284 11.25 -38.95 -40.25
CA GLU A 284 11.61 -38.92 -38.83
C GLU A 284 10.59 -38.06 -38.05
N MET A 285 10.01 -38.61 -36.99
CA MET A 285 9.07 -37.92 -36.11
C MET A 285 9.73 -37.61 -34.78
N SER A 286 9.57 -36.37 -34.29
CA SER A 286 9.96 -35.95 -32.95
C SER A 286 8.77 -35.94 -31.99
N LEU A 287 9.03 -36.26 -30.72
CA LEU A 287 8.13 -36.10 -29.59
C LEU A 287 8.83 -35.26 -28.53
N GLU A 288 8.21 -34.16 -28.11
CA GLU A 288 8.63 -33.32 -26.98
C GLU A 288 7.54 -33.33 -25.90
N LEU A 289 7.93 -33.58 -24.66
CA LEU A 289 7.06 -33.61 -23.49
C LEU A 289 7.44 -32.48 -22.55
N ASN A 290 6.49 -31.57 -22.34
CA ASN A 290 6.65 -30.42 -21.45
C ASN A 290 5.68 -30.51 -20.27
N TYR A 291 6.12 -30.08 -19.09
CA TYR A 291 5.31 -30.05 -17.87
C TYR A 291 5.26 -28.65 -17.26
N ILE A 292 4.07 -28.30 -16.80
CA ILE A 292 3.81 -27.05 -16.08
C ILE A 292 3.17 -27.42 -14.74
N ALA A 293 3.77 -26.96 -13.64
CA ALA A 293 3.30 -27.21 -12.29
C ALA A 293 2.13 -26.28 -11.92
N GLY A 294 0.97 -26.85 -11.63
CA GLY A 294 -0.22 -26.12 -11.15
C GLY A 294 -1.21 -25.68 -12.24
N GLU A 295 -2.49 -25.56 -11.86
CA GLU A 295 -3.55 -24.96 -12.68
C GLU A 295 -3.58 -23.43 -12.48
N ASN A 296 -2.49 -22.72 -12.76
CA ASN A 296 -2.55 -21.25 -12.74
C ASN A 296 -3.19 -20.75 -14.05
N LYS A 297 -4.53 -20.67 -14.03
CA LYS A 297 -5.25 -19.75 -14.91
C LYS A 297 -4.85 -18.31 -14.54
N GLY A 298 -3.85 -17.76 -15.23
CA GLY A 298 -3.69 -16.31 -15.34
C GLY A 298 -2.55 -15.62 -14.60
N LYS A 299 -1.47 -16.29 -14.19
CA LYS A 299 -0.25 -15.60 -13.70
C LYS A 299 1.02 -16.07 -14.43
N CYS A 300 1.93 -15.12 -14.63
CA CYS A 300 3.18 -15.11 -15.39
C CYS A 300 3.88 -16.45 -15.73
N TYR A 301 4.38 -16.52 -16.96
CA TYR A 301 5.45 -17.39 -17.48
C TYR A 301 6.13 -18.29 -16.45
N GLN A 302 5.52 -19.43 -16.11
CA GLN A 302 6.30 -20.56 -15.62
C GLN A 302 6.94 -21.22 -16.84
N GLU A 303 8.27 -21.20 -16.92
CA GLU A 303 9.01 -21.89 -17.97
C GLU A 303 8.54 -23.34 -18.03
N ALA A 304 7.98 -23.76 -19.16
CA ALA A 304 7.55 -25.13 -19.35
C ALA A 304 8.78 -26.03 -19.20
N MET A 305 8.78 -26.88 -18.17
CA MET A 305 9.91 -27.75 -17.89
C MET A 305 9.91 -28.87 -18.94
N HIS A 306 10.93 -28.88 -19.79
CA HIS A 306 11.13 -29.94 -20.77
C HIS A 306 11.50 -31.24 -20.04
N ILE A 307 10.66 -32.26 -20.15
CA ILE A 307 10.83 -33.57 -19.51
C ILE A 307 11.54 -34.55 -20.45
N TYR A 308 11.14 -34.60 -21.71
CA TYR A 308 11.57 -35.65 -22.63
C TYR A 308 11.48 -35.20 -24.09
N GLY A 309 12.52 -35.52 -24.86
CA GLY A 309 12.59 -35.30 -26.29
C GLY A 309 13.13 -36.55 -26.98
N ALA A 310 12.43 -37.08 -27.98
CA ALA A 310 12.92 -38.22 -28.77
C ALA A 310 12.59 -38.07 -30.24
N ARG A 311 13.43 -38.65 -31.10
CA ARG A 311 13.24 -38.71 -32.55
C ARG A 311 13.32 -40.16 -33.00
N ILE A 312 12.34 -40.60 -33.79
CA ILE A 312 12.27 -41.97 -34.28
C ILE A 312 11.88 -42.00 -35.75
N LYS A 313 12.39 -43.00 -36.48
CA LYS A 313 12.01 -43.28 -37.86
C LYS A 313 10.80 -44.20 -37.91
N SER A 314 10.08 -44.18 -39.03
CA SER A 314 8.98 -45.09 -39.27
C SER A 314 9.41 -46.55 -39.19
N SER A 315 8.61 -47.36 -38.50
CA SER A 315 8.81 -48.79 -38.34
C SER A 315 7.69 -49.58 -39.04
N SER A 316 7.92 -50.88 -39.19
CA SER A 316 6.92 -51.82 -39.65
C SER A 316 6.55 -52.82 -38.57
N HIS A 317 5.26 -52.99 -38.29
CA HIS A 317 4.74 -53.96 -37.31
C HIS A 317 3.49 -54.64 -37.87
N LYS A 318 3.41 -55.98 -37.75
CA LYS A 318 2.30 -56.79 -38.27
C LYS A 318 1.84 -56.39 -39.68
N GLU A 319 2.77 -56.35 -40.63
CA GLU A 319 2.57 -56.00 -42.05
C GLU A 319 2.20 -54.53 -42.37
N LEU A 320 1.95 -53.69 -41.36
CA LEU A 320 1.75 -52.24 -41.53
C LEU A 320 3.09 -51.51 -41.49
N ARG A 321 3.30 -50.61 -42.46
CA ARG A 321 4.45 -49.71 -42.57
C ARG A 321 4.03 -48.27 -42.30
N GLY A 322 4.89 -47.51 -41.62
CA GLY A 322 4.65 -46.09 -41.30
C GLY A 322 4.26 -45.84 -39.83
N LEU A 323 4.59 -46.76 -38.92
CA LEU A 323 4.26 -46.66 -37.49
C LEU A 323 5.41 -46.04 -36.70
N TYR A 324 5.10 -45.05 -35.87
CA TYR A 324 6.05 -44.38 -34.98
C TYR A 324 5.81 -44.83 -33.55
N ILE A 325 6.66 -45.72 -33.03
CA ILE A 325 6.54 -46.31 -31.69
C ILE A 325 7.58 -45.69 -30.75
N PHE A 326 7.14 -44.82 -29.85
CA PHE A 326 7.97 -44.23 -28.81
C PHE A 326 7.94 -45.12 -27.56
N LYS A 327 9.07 -45.69 -27.17
CA LYS A 327 9.22 -46.45 -25.91
C LYS A 327 9.66 -45.51 -24.80
N LEU A 328 8.87 -45.43 -23.74
CA LEU A 328 9.18 -44.64 -22.55
C LEU A 328 9.90 -45.60 -21.58
N ASP A 329 11.24 -45.52 -21.53
CA ASP A 329 12.07 -46.40 -20.69
C ASP A 329 11.70 -46.35 -19.19
N THR A 330 12.19 -47.33 -18.42
CA THR A 330 12.00 -47.50 -16.97
C THR A 330 12.27 -46.27 -16.10
N LYS A 331 12.94 -45.24 -16.64
CA LYS A 331 13.17 -43.94 -15.99
C LYS A 331 11.88 -43.13 -15.77
N PHE A 332 10.77 -43.46 -16.44
CA PHE A 332 9.52 -42.70 -16.40
C PHE A 332 8.35 -43.41 -15.69
N GLN A 333 8.63 -44.40 -14.84
CA GLN A 333 7.59 -45.02 -13.98
C GLN A 333 6.88 -44.05 -13.02
N ALA A 334 7.42 -42.83 -12.87
CA ALA A 334 6.85 -41.74 -12.09
C ALA A 334 6.09 -40.69 -12.92
N LEU A 335 5.91 -40.91 -14.23
CA LEU A 335 5.11 -40.04 -15.08
C LEU A 335 3.67 -39.98 -14.54
N PHE A 336 3.09 -38.77 -14.46
CA PHE A 336 1.79 -38.50 -13.82
C PHE A 336 1.74 -38.74 -12.31
N ARG A 337 2.85 -38.80 -11.58
CA ARG A 337 2.82 -38.69 -10.10
C ARG A 337 2.73 -37.26 -9.61
N LYS A 338 3.17 -36.29 -10.42
CA LYS A 338 3.06 -34.86 -10.10
C LYS A 338 1.79 -34.28 -10.71
N ALA A 339 1.03 -33.52 -9.93
CA ALA A 339 -0.11 -32.77 -10.42
C ALA A 339 0.35 -31.59 -11.30
N GLY A 340 -0.41 -31.27 -12.35
CA GLY A 340 -0.08 -30.22 -13.31
C GLY A 340 -0.45 -30.58 -14.74
N VAL A 341 -0.02 -29.75 -15.70
CA VAL A 341 -0.36 -29.90 -17.12
C VAL A 341 0.82 -30.50 -17.89
N TYR A 342 0.61 -31.67 -18.48
CA TYR A 342 1.56 -32.34 -19.36
C TYR A 342 1.15 -32.13 -20.82
N THR A 343 2.08 -31.63 -21.64
CA THR A 343 1.86 -31.35 -23.07
C THR A 343 2.78 -32.23 -23.90
N PHE A 344 2.20 -33.08 -24.74
CA PHE A 344 2.89 -33.95 -25.69
C PHE A 344 2.82 -33.32 -27.08
N SER A 345 3.96 -32.95 -27.63
CA SER A 345 4.10 -32.24 -28.91
C SER A 345 4.82 -33.14 -29.91
N PHE A 346 4.13 -33.53 -30.97
CA PHE A 346 4.66 -34.38 -32.03
C PHE A 346 4.95 -33.52 -33.26
N SER A 347 6.08 -33.74 -33.92
CA SER A 347 6.37 -33.06 -35.19
C SER A 347 7.05 -33.97 -36.22
N VAL A 348 6.73 -33.79 -37.50
CA VAL A 348 7.35 -34.51 -38.62
C VAL A 348 7.65 -33.53 -39.75
N THR A 349 8.87 -33.60 -40.29
CA THR A 349 9.27 -32.81 -41.47
C THR A 349 9.08 -33.67 -42.71
N CYS A 350 8.21 -33.23 -43.61
CA CYS A 350 7.88 -33.93 -44.84
C CYS A 350 8.86 -33.59 -45.97
N LYS A 351 8.86 -34.38 -47.06
CA LYS A 351 9.77 -34.21 -48.21
C LYS A 351 9.60 -32.86 -48.93
N ASP A 352 8.42 -32.26 -48.85
CA ASP A 352 8.10 -30.92 -49.34
C ASP A 352 8.55 -29.81 -48.38
N SER A 353 9.38 -30.15 -47.38
CA SER A 353 9.79 -29.28 -46.27
C SER A 353 8.64 -28.79 -45.39
N SER A 354 7.42 -29.34 -45.53
CA SER A 354 6.30 -28.96 -44.66
C SER A 354 6.46 -29.61 -43.28
N LEU A 355 6.31 -28.80 -42.23
CA LEU A 355 6.34 -29.25 -40.84
C LEU A 355 4.91 -29.51 -40.36
N LYS A 356 4.60 -30.76 -40.04
CA LYS A 356 3.31 -31.12 -39.42
C LYS A 356 3.50 -31.24 -37.92
N LYS A 357 2.61 -30.61 -37.15
CA LYS A 357 2.62 -30.63 -35.68
C LYS A 357 1.30 -31.15 -35.13
N TYR A 358 1.35 -31.85 -34.01
CA TYR A 358 0.18 -32.27 -33.25
C TYR A 358 0.47 -32.19 -31.75
N GLU A 359 -0.43 -31.57 -30.99
CA GLU A 359 -0.26 -31.39 -29.55
C GLU A 359 -1.43 -32.01 -28.77
N LYS A 360 -1.10 -32.76 -27.72
CA LYS A 360 -2.08 -33.32 -26.78
C LYS A 360 -1.75 -32.87 -25.36
N ARG A 361 -2.74 -32.28 -24.68
CA ARG A 361 -2.63 -31.81 -23.29
C ARG A 361 -3.38 -32.74 -22.35
N ILE A 362 -2.75 -33.09 -21.24
CA ILE A 362 -3.30 -33.93 -20.16
C ILE A 362 -3.13 -33.19 -18.83
N ILE A 363 -4.23 -33.04 -18.10
CA ILE A 363 -4.24 -32.44 -16.76
C ILE A 363 -4.16 -33.57 -15.73
N VAL A 364 -3.15 -33.53 -14.86
CA VAL A 364 -3.02 -34.46 -13.74
C VAL A 364 -3.47 -33.75 -12.48
N LYS A 365 -4.53 -34.26 -11.86
CA LYS A 365 -5.04 -33.81 -10.56
C LYS A 365 -4.34 -34.55 -9.42
N PRO A 366 -4.22 -33.96 -8.23
CA PRO A 366 -3.72 -34.65 -7.03
C PRO A 366 -4.53 -35.93 -6.74
N CYS A 367 -3.90 -36.96 -6.16
CA CYS A 367 -4.59 -38.19 -5.78
C CYS A 367 -5.70 -37.90 -4.77
N THR A 368 -6.78 -38.68 -4.76
CA THR A 368 -7.95 -38.44 -3.91
C THR A 368 -7.73 -38.75 -2.43
N ARG A 369 -6.61 -39.38 -2.09
CA ARG A 369 -6.24 -39.76 -0.71
C ARG A 369 -5.25 -38.75 -0.13
N VAL A 370 -5.66 -38.11 0.97
CA VAL A 370 -4.77 -37.26 1.75
C VAL A 370 -3.79 -38.14 2.53
N ASN A 371 -2.51 -37.80 2.45
CA ASN A 371 -1.44 -38.52 3.15
C ASN A 371 -0.97 -37.73 4.38
N LYS A 372 -0.72 -36.43 4.22
CA LYS A 372 -0.20 -35.57 5.29
C LYS A 372 -0.76 -34.16 5.22
N TRP A 373 -0.75 -33.51 6.36
CA TRP A 373 -1.11 -32.10 6.53
C TRP A 373 0.11 -31.38 7.08
N GLU A 374 0.49 -30.28 6.45
CA GLU A 374 1.69 -29.53 6.85
C GLU A 374 1.39 -28.04 6.88
N LEU A 375 2.07 -27.35 7.81
CA LEU A 375 2.08 -25.90 7.87
C LEU A 375 2.92 -25.37 6.69
N ILE A 376 2.36 -24.46 5.90
CA ILE A 376 3.08 -23.74 4.85
C ILE A 376 3.92 -22.68 5.55
N ASN A 377 5.18 -23.00 5.77
CA ASN A 377 6.11 -22.10 6.43
C ASN A 377 6.78 -21.16 5.42
N ASP A 378 6.73 -19.86 5.71
CA ASP A 378 7.51 -18.83 5.04
C ASP A 378 8.98 -18.87 5.53
N GLY A 379 9.66 -19.95 5.18
CA GLY A 379 11.13 -20.05 5.11
C GLY A 379 12.03 -19.87 6.34
N ARG A 380 11.61 -19.37 7.52
CA ARG A 380 12.62 -18.98 8.56
C ARG A 380 12.31 -19.10 10.07
N LYS A 381 11.15 -19.57 10.54
CA LYS A 381 10.90 -19.62 12.00
C LYS A 381 10.68 -21.06 12.50
N SER A 382 11.63 -21.55 13.30
CA SER A 382 11.54 -22.84 13.99
C SER A 382 10.72 -22.78 15.28
N CYS A 383 10.38 -21.59 15.78
CA CYS A 383 9.56 -21.41 16.96
C CYS A 383 8.80 -20.08 16.90
N TYR A 384 7.50 -20.12 17.17
CA TYR A 384 6.62 -18.94 17.15
C TYR A 384 6.45 -18.34 18.55
N LYS A 385 6.56 -17.01 18.71
CA LYS A 385 6.28 -16.33 19.99
C LYS A 385 4.81 -15.93 20.05
N ILE A 386 4.05 -16.50 20.98
CA ILE A 386 2.65 -16.13 21.28
C ILE A 386 2.69 -15.16 22.44
N ARG A 387 2.05 -13.99 22.35
CA ARG A 387 1.86 -13.09 23.48
C ARG A 387 0.42 -13.22 23.98
N VAL A 388 0.25 -13.47 25.28
CA VAL A 388 -1.09 -13.55 25.91
C VAL A 388 -1.83 -12.23 25.69
N GLY A 389 -3.11 -12.31 25.31
CA GLY A 389 -3.93 -11.13 25.02
C GLY A 389 -3.65 -10.44 23.68
N SER A 390 -2.78 -10.99 22.83
CA SER A 390 -2.51 -10.47 21.48
C SER A 390 -2.88 -11.51 20.43
N CYS A 391 -3.42 -11.06 19.30
CA CYS A 391 -3.73 -11.95 18.18
C CYS A 391 -2.44 -12.54 17.60
N PHE A 392 -2.39 -13.87 17.52
CA PHE A 392 -1.27 -14.58 16.93
C PHE A 392 -1.32 -14.52 15.39
N PRO A 393 -0.17 -14.47 14.69
CA PRO A 393 -0.12 -14.46 13.24
C PRO A 393 -0.86 -15.65 12.61
N GLY A 394 -1.50 -15.41 11.47
CA GLY A 394 -2.23 -16.46 10.74
C GLY A 394 -1.33 -17.65 10.38
N LEU A 395 -1.86 -18.86 10.61
CA LEU A 395 -1.21 -20.12 10.27
C LEU A 395 -1.87 -20.72 9.03
N SER A 396 -1.07 -21.01 8.01
CA SER A 396 -1.55 -21.59 6.76
C SER A 396 -1.29 -23.09 6.73
N VAL A 397 -2.35 -23.89 6.66
CA VAL A 397 -2.29 -25.36 6.59
C VAL A 397 -2.65 -25.84 5.19
N ALA A 398 -1.87 -26.76 4.63
CA ALA A 398 -2.16 -27.42 3.36
C ALA A 398 -2.24 -28.95 3.52
N SER A 399 -3.11 -29.58 2.72
CA SER A 399 -3.12 -31.03 2.54
C SER A 399 -2.22 -31.44 1.39
N TYR A 400 -1.57 -32.59 1.55
CA TYR A 400 -0.78 -33.23 0.52
C TYR A 400 -1.20 -34.68 0.31
N ASP A 401 -1.18 -35.10 -0.95
CA ASP A 401 -1.41 -36.49 -1.34
C ASP A 401 -0.17 -37.37 -1.08
N GLU A 402 -0.30 -38.68 -1.35
CA GLU A 402 0.78 -39.68 -1.19
C GLU A 402 2.02 -39.41 -2.06
N TYR A 403 1.90 -38.57 -3.10
CA TYR A 403 2.98 -38.18 -4.00
C TYR A 403 3.55 -36.79 -3.69
N GLY A 404 3.04 -36.11 -2.66
CA GLY A 404 3.45 -34.77 -2.26
C GLY A 404 2.82 -33.64 -3.09
N ASN A 405 1.70 -33.89 -3.78
CA ASN A 405 0.93 -32.85 -4.46
C ASN A 405 -0.05 -32.19 -3.49
N GLN A 406 -0.14 -30.87 -3.53
CA GLN A 406 -1.11 -30.12 -2.74
C GLN A 406 -2.54 -30.44 -3.20
N MET A 407 -3.44 -30.66 -2.23
CA MET A 407 -4.82 -31.04 -2.47
C MET A 407 -5.80 -29.93 -2.07
N PRO A 408 -6.94 -29.80 -2.78
CA PRO A 408 -8.00 -28.91 -2.36
C PRO A 408 -8.83 -29.51 -1.21
N PHE A 409 -9.20 -28.66 -0.26
CA PHE A 409 -10.17 -28.98 0.79
C PHE A 409 -11.58 -29.11 0.19
N LYS A 410 -12.37 -30.06 0.69
CA LYS A 410 -13.75 -30.28 0.21
C LYS A 410 -14.69 -29.17 0.68
N SER A 411 -14.53 -28.77 1.93
CA SER A 411 -15.26 -27.69 2.61
C SER A 411 -14.35 -27.08 3.68
N THR A 412 -14.76 -25.95 4.26
CA THR A 412 -14.12 -25.39 5.46
C THR A 412 -14.28 -26.38 6.62
N PRO A 413 -13.20 -26.97 7.15
CA PRO A 413 -13.28 -27.88 8.29
C PRO A 413 -13.57 -27.11 9.58
N ASP A 414 -14.26 -27.75 10.53
CA ASP A 414 -14.42 -27.23 11.89
C ASP A 414 -13.11 -27.49 12.66
N VAL A 415 -12.32 -26.44 12.85
CA VAL A 415 -10.97 -26.52 13.41
C VAL A 415 -10.99 -26.22 14.90
N SER A 416 -10.46 -27.12 15.72
CA SER A 416 -10.11 -26.87 17.12
C SER A 416 -8.62 -26.52 17.25
N VAL A 417 -8.30 -25.48 18.02
CA VAL A 417 -6.93 -25.08 18.33
C VAL A 417 -6.73 -25.24 19.83
N LYS A 418 -5.71 -25.99 20.21
CA LYS A 418 -5.40 -26.34 21.61
C LYS A 418 -3.96 -25.98 21.94
N VAL A 419 -3.72 -25.53 23.15
CA VAL A 419 -2.35 -25.33 23.67
C VAL A 419 -1.99 -26.54 24.52
N MET A 420 -0.93 -27.23 24.11
CA MET A 420 -0.43 -28.45 24.73
C MET A 420 0.86 -28.16 25.48
N ILE A 421 0.97 -28.65 26.70
CA ILE A 421 2.18 -28.60 27.54
C ILE A 421 2.58 -30.03 27.86
N GLU A 422 3.80 -30.44 27.50
CA GLU A 422 4.30 -31.82 27.73
C GLU A 422 3.30 -32.92 27.30
N GLY A 423 2.49 -32.67 26.26
CA GLY A 423 1.49 -33.60 25.74
C GLY A 423 0.13 -33.58 26.45
N SER A 424 -0.08 -32.71 27.45
CA SER A 424 -1.37 -32.49 28.12
C SER A 424 -2.05 -31.21 27.61
N GLU A 425 -3.37 -31.25 27.40
CA GLU A 425 -4.16 -30.08 27.02
C GLU A 425 -4.25 -29.11 28.20
N HIS A 426 -3.77 -27.88 28.01
CA HIS A 426 -3.80 -26.83 29.02
C HIS A 426 -4.87 -25.79 28.71
N ALA A 427 -4.93 -25.35 27.45
CA ALA A 427 -5.82 -24.29 27.00
C ALA A 427 -6.63 -24.66 25.76
N HIS A 428 -7.89 -24.21 25.73
CA HIS A 428 -8.70 -24.23 24.51
C HIS A 428 -8.80 -22.82 23.92
N VAL A 429 -8.47 -22.67 22.63
CA VAL A 429 -8.63 -21.38 21.95
C VAL A 429 -10.02 -21.27 21.34
N GLU A 430 -10.87 -20.48 22.00
CA GLU A 430 -12.25 -20.21 21.57
C GLU A 430 -12.32 -19.20 20.42
N LYS A 431 -11.53 -18.13 20.48
CA LYS A 431 -11.49 -17.07 19.47
C LYS A 431 -10.44 -17.40 18.40
N LYS A 432 -10.92 -17.71 17.20
CA LYS A 432 -10.12 -17.97 16.00
C LYS A 432 -10.99 -17.73 14.77
N ASN A 433 -10.36 -17.30 13.69
CA ASN A 433 -10.97 -17.21 12.38
C ASN A 433 -10.39 -18.31 11.48
N VAL A 434 -11.26 -19.01 10.79
CA VAL A 434 -10.88 -20.08 9.87
C VAL A 434 -11.39 -19.72 8.49
N ALA A 435 -10.47 -19.35 7.61
CA ALA A 435 -10.75 -19.00 6.24
C ALA A 435 -10.16 -20.05 5.30
N LEU A 436 -10.86 -20.34 4.21
CA LEU A 436 -10.34 -21.18 3.14
C LEU A 436 -10.03 -20.28 1.94
N SER A 437 -8.82 -20.43 1.40
CA SER A 437 -8.37 -19.71 0.20
C SER A 437 -9.36 -19.91 -0.96
N SER A 438 -9.43 -18.96 -1.89
CA SER A 438 -10.33 -19.01 -3.06
C SER A 438 -10.11 -20.23 -3.95
N ASP A 439 -8.87 -20.73 -4.02
CA ASP A 439 -8.50 -21.95 -4.74
C ASP A 439 -8.78 -23.24 -3.95
N LYS A 440 -9.23 -23.08 -2.69
CA LYS A 440 -9.45 -24.15 -1.71
C LYS A 440 -8.22 -24.97 -1.38
N MET A 441 -7.00 -24.50 -1.66
CA MET A 441 -5.77 -25.27 -1.46
C MET A 441 -5.10 -25.00 -0.10
N ILE A 442 -5.47 -23.90 0.54
CA ILE A 442 -4.86 -23.41 1.79
C ILE A 442 -5.97 -23.08 2.78
N LEU A 443 -5.83 -23.59 4.00
CA LEU A 443 -6.64 -23.25 5.15
C LEU A 443 -5.87 -22.26 6.02
N GLU A 444 -6.39 -21.06 6.16
CA GLU A 444 -5.81 -20.01 7.00
C GLU A 444 -6.53 -19.96 8.34
N VAL A 445 -5.78 -20.17 9.41
CA VAL A 445 -6.26 -20.04 10.79
C VAL A 445 -5.63 -18.77 11.37
N SER A 446 -6.43 -17.72 11.47
CA SER A 446 -6.03 -16.38 11.90
C SER A 446 -6.73 -15.97 13.20
N ASP A 447 -6.30 -14.85 13.78
CA ASP A 447 -6.86 -14.28 15.01
C ASP A 447 -6.95 -15.26 16.18
N ILE A 448 -5.95 -16.15 16.28
CA ILE A 448 -5.82 -17.09 17.39
C ILE A 448 -5.47 -16.26 18.64
N LEU A 449 -6.41 -16.15 19.57
CA LEU A 449 -6.24 -15.39 20.81
C LEU A 449 -6.17 -16.32 22.02
N VAL A 450 -5.08 -16.22 22.79
CA VAL A 450 -4.87 -16.99 24.02
C VAL A 450 -5.07 -16.07 25.23
N GLU A 451 -6.05 -16.38 26.07
CA GLU A 451 -6.52 -15.57 27.21
C GLU A 451 -6.52 -16.40 28.51
N GLU A 452 -5.38 -16.94 28.95
CA GLU A 452 -5.31 -17.71 30.21
C GLU A 452 -4.34 -17.15 31.24
N SER A 453 -4.62 -17.46 32.52
CA SER A 453 -3.99 -16.88 33.71
C SER A 453 -2.93 -17.77 34.40
N ASP A 454 -2.63 -18.96 33.83
CA ASP A 454 -1.84 -20.00 34.50
C ASP A 454 -0.45 -20.26 33.88
N PHE A 455 -0.04 -19.47 32.88
CA PHE A 455 1.24 -19.66 32.19
C PHE A 455 2.46 -19.39 33.09
N HIS A 456 2.28 -18.80 34.28
CA HIS A 456 3.31 -18.65 35.30
C HIS A 456 3.89 -20.00 35.79
N LYS A 457 3.15 -21.11 35.64
CA LYS A 457 3.57 -22.48 36.06
C LYS A 457 4.58 -23.15 35.11
N ILE A 458 4.80 -22.60 33.91
CA ILE A 458 5.65 -23.18 32.84
C ILE A 458 7.03 -22.49 32.77
N ARG A 459 7.27 -21.52 33.66
CA ARG A 459 8.57 -20.86 33.78
C ARG A 459 9.62 -21.88 34.26
N PRO A 460 10.87 -21.84 33.74
CA PRO A 460 11.43 -20.78 32.89
C PRO A 460 11.42 -21.06 31.38
N SER A 461 11.05 -22.27 30.90
CA SER A 461 11.15 -22.62 29.48
C SER A 461 10.08 -21.95 28.62
N ASN A 462 8.86 -21.78 29.14
CA ASN A 462 7.71 -21.20 28.44
C ASN A 462 7.38 -21.87 27.09
N GLU A 463 7.91 -23.07 26.84
CA GLU A 463 7.72 -23.83 25.60
C GLU A 463 6.37 -24.54 25.63
N VAL A 464 5.56 -24.30 24.59
CA VAL A 464 4.26 -24.93 24.39
C VAL A 464 4.12 -25.43 22.97
N THR A 465 3.22 -26.37 22.73
CA THR A 465 2.88 -26.83 21.39
C THR A 465 1.44 -26.46 21.07
N LEU A 466 1.22 -25.69 20.03
CA LEU A 466 -0.11 -25.36 19.54
C LEU A 466 -0.57 -26.48 18.58
N GLU A 467 -1.62 -27.20 18.95
CA GLU A 467 -2.19 -28.28 18.15
C GLU A 467 -3.45 -27.77 17.42
N ILE A 468 -3.38 -27.78 16.09
CA ILE A 468 -4.51 -27.48 15.20
C ILE A 468 -5.08 -28.81 14.71
N SER A 469 -6.30 -29.13 15.12
CA SER A 469 -6.93 -30.39 14.74
C SER A 469 -8.41 -30.21 14.38
N SER A 470 -8.95 -31.12 13.56
CA SER A 470 -10.38 -31.15 13.24
C SER A 470 -10.97 -32.52 13.52
N LYS A 471 -12.21 -32.54 14.05
CA LYS A 471 -12.98 -33.77 14.28
C LYS A 471 -13.73 -34.24 13.03
N ALA A 472 -14.11 -33.31 12.15
CA ALA A 472 -14.89 -33.58 10.94
C ALA A 472 -14.02 -34.15 9.81
N GLU A 473 -12.81 -33.62 9.65
CA GLU A 473 -11.76 -34.20 8.80
C GLU A 473 -10.56 -34.49 9.70
N PRO A 474 -10.24 -35.77 10.00
CA PRO A 474 -9.25 -36.11 11.02
C PRO A 474 -7.84 -35.70 10.55
N PHE A 475 -7.42 -34.52 10.97
CA PHE A 475 -6.04 -34.06 10.87
C PHE A 475 -5.61 -33.42 12.17
N SER A 476 -4.31 -33.50 12.46
CA SER A 476 -3.66 -32.79 13.56
C SER A 476 -2.31 -32.27 13.06
N VAL A 477 -2.06 -30.98 13.30
CA VAL A 477 -0.81 -30.29 13.00
C VAL A 477 -0.32 -29.64 14.29
N SER A 478 0.90 -29.98 14.70
CA SER A 478 1.52 -29.45 15.91
C SER A 478 2.55 -28.37 15.57
N VAL A 479 2.46 -27.21 16.22
CA VAL A 479 3.31 -26.05 15.99
C VAL A 479 4.07 -25.72 17.28
N PRO A 480 5.42 -25.75 17.30
CA PRO A 480 6.18 -25.37 18.48
C PRO A 480 6.16 -23.86 18.69
N CYS A 481 5.81 -23.43 19.90
CA CYS A 481 5.63 -22.03 20.27
C CYS A 481 6.27 -21.72 21.64
N VAL A 482 6.59 -20.45 21.88
CA VAL A 482 6.93 -19.91 23.20
C VAL A 482 5.85 -18.92 23.60
N VAL A 483 5.27 -19.09 24.79
CA VAL A 483 4.29 -18.14 25.33
C VAL A 483 5.02 -17.05 26.10
N ALA A 484 4.70 -15.80 25.78
CA ALA A 484 5.14 -14.63 26.52
C ALA A 484 3.94 -13.98 27.21
N PRO A 485 4.12 -13.47 28.43
CA PRO A 485 3.07 -12.75 29.13
C PRO A 485 2.66 -11.48 28.38
N GLY A 486 1.44 -11.00 28.65
CA GLY A 486 0.91 -9.76 28.10
C GLY A 486 1.69 -8.51 28.58
N PRO A 487 1.35 -7.33 28.03
CA PRO A 487 1.89 -6.07 28.53
C PRO A 487 1.46 -5.83 29.99
N LEU A 488 2.29 -5.09 30.73
CA LEU A 488 1.99 -4.71 32.12
C LEU A 488 0.67 -3.94 32.18
N HIS A 489 -0.29 -4.47 32.93
CA HIS A 489 -1.62 -3.87 33.06
C HIS A 489 -1.89 -3.37 34.47
N HIS A 490 -1.54 -4.16 35.49
CA HIS A 490 -1.79 -3.79 36.88
C HIS A 490 -0.66 -4.24 37.81
N VAL A 491 -0.50 -3.49 38.91
CA VAL A 491 0.55 -3.71 39.91
C VAL A 491 -0.11 -4.05 41.24
N ARG A 492 0.35 -5.13 41.88
CA ARG A 492 -0.12 -5.54 43.20
C ARG A 492 0.94 -5.20 44.26
N ASP A 493 0.51 -4.50 45.30
CA ASP A 493 1.39 -4.15 46.42
C ASP A 493 1.44 -5.29 47.44
N LEU A 494 2.63 -5.88 47.61
CA LEU A 494 2.89 -6.96 48.56
C LEU A 494 3.52 -6.44 49.87
N SER A 495 3.57 -5.13 50.08
CA SER A 495 4.14 -4.54 51.29
C SER A 495 3.26 -4.81 52.52
N PRO A 496 3.84 -5.07 53.70
CA PRO A 496 3.08 -5.28 54.94
C PRO A 496 2.28 -4.02 55.33
N LYS A 497 1.03 -4.19 55.77
CA LYS A 497 0.10 -3.09 56.15
C LYS A 497 0.44 -2.39 57.48
N SER A 498 1.66 -2.48 57.98
CA SER A 498 2.02 -1.87 59.25
C SER A 498 2.07 -0.33 59.10
N GLU A 499 1.43 0.39 60.02
CA GLU A 499 1.53 1.85 60.15
C GLU A 499 2.97 2.23 60.53
N ILE A 500 3.83 2.33 59.52
CA ILE A 500 5.17 2.89 59.71
C ILE A 500 5.00 4.40 59.73
N HIS A 501 5.27 5.00 60.87
CA HIS A 501 5.35 6.44 61.05
C HIS A 501 6.50 7.01 60.19
N PHE A 502 6.17 7.62 59.05
CA PHE A 502 7.15 8.20 58.13
C PHE A 502 7.52 9.61 58.57
N VAL A 503 8.78 9.84 58.96
CA VAL A 503 9.33 11.18 59.22
C VAL A 503 10.33 11.58 58.13
N PRO A 504 10.53 12.88 57.87
CA PRO A 504 11.51 13.36 56.90
C PRO A 504 12.91 12.79 57.19
N GLY A 505 13.57 12.27 56.15
CA GLY A 505 14.87 11.64 56.24
C GLY A 505 14.86 10.12 56.47
N ASN A 506 13.73 9.51 56.82
CA ASN A 506 13.63 8.05 57.01
C ASN A 506 13.72 7.29 55.68
N VAL A 507 14.24 6.06 55.75
CA VAL A 507 14.28 5.11 54.64
C VAL A 507 13.17 4.08 54.80
N ILE A 508 12.40 3.84 53.73
CA ILE A 508 11.28 2.90 53.75
C ILE A 508 11.82 1.47 53.68
N GLY A 509 11.55 0.68 54.72
CA GLY A 509 12.14 -0.65 54.88
C GLY A 509 11.55 -1.73 53.96
N HIS A 510 10.24 -1.73 53.69
CA HIS A 510 9.58 -2.80 52.94
C HIS A 510 8.66 -2.24 51.85
N VAL A 511 9.09 -2.35 50.59
CA VAL A 511 8.28 -2.03 49.40
C VAL A 511 8.55 -3.09 48.34
N LEU A 512 7.55 -3.94 48.08
CA LEU A 512 7.61 -4.97 47.06
C LEU A 512 6.37 -4.86 46.17
N LEU A 513 6.60 -4.69 44.87
CA LEU A 513 5.55 -4.51 43.87
C LEU A 513 5.56 -5.71 42.91
N GLU A 514 4.45 -6.43 42.81
CA GLU A 514 4.24 -7.52 41.86
C GLU A 514 3.63 -6.97 40.56
N MET A 515 4.20 -7.34 39.42
CA MET A 515 3.91 -6.77 38.10
C MET A 515 3.14 -7.78 37.23
N LEU A 516 1.87 -7.49 36.94
CA LEU A 516 0.94 -8.42 36.30
C LEU A 516 0.38 -7.88 34.98
N ASP A 517 0.17 -8.78 34.02
CA ASP A 517 -0.57 -8.49 32.80
C ASP A 517 -2.10 -8.46 33.04
N ALA A 518 -2.89 -8.26 31.99
CA ALA A 518 -4.35 -8.18 32.09
C ALA A 518 -5.02 -9.51 32.50
N TYR A 519 -4.28 -10.62 32.46
CA TYR A 519 -4.76 -11.98 32.73
C TYR A 519 -4.07 -12.59 33.96
N ASP A 520 -3.55 -11.77 34.87
CA ASP A 520 -2.86 -12.21 36.11
C ASP A 520 -1.57 -13.02 35.90
N ASN A 521 -0.94 -12.98 34.73
CA ASN A 521 0.38 -13.57 34.53
C ASN A 521 1.49 -12.57 34.91
N HIS A 522 2.57 -13.08 35.50
CA HIS A 522 3.76 -12.28 35.77
C HIS A 522 4.35 -11.72 34.46
N THR A 523 4.71 -10.44 34.47
CA THR A 523 5.32 -9.76 33.32
C THR A 523 6.71 -10.32 32.99
N GLU A 524 7.18 -10.12 31.76
CA GLU A 524 8.46 -10.64 31.26
C GLU A 524 9.66 -10.04 32.04
N LYS A 525 10.61 -10.90 32.43
CA LYS A 525 11.84 -10.49 33.12
C LYS A 525 12.61 -9.47 32.29
N GLY A 526 13.18 -8.44 32.94
CA GLY A 526 13.98 -7.42 32.26
C GLY A 526 13.15 -6.33 31.58
N THR A 527 11.81 -6.35 31.71
CA THR A 527 10.96 -5.23 31.31
C THR A 527 11.32 -4.01 32.16
N GLU A 528 11.73 -2.92 31.52
CA GLU A 528 11.99 -1.64 32.19
C GLU A 528 10.68 -0.94 32.54
N VAL A 529 10.56 -0.50 33.80
CA VAL A 529 9.41 0.25 34.31
C VAL A 529 9.89 1.57 34.90
N LEU A 530 9.14 2.65 34.65
CA LEU A 530 9.45 3.98 35.17
C LEU A 530 8.71 4.22 36.49
N LEU A 531 9.47 4.49 37.54
CA LEU A 531 8.96 4.83 38.86
C LEU A 531 9.06 6.34 39.07
N ASN A 532 7.92 6.97 39.24
CA ASN A 532 7.81 8.39 39.54
C ASN A 532 7.59 8.56 41.04
N VAL A 533 8.38 9.44 41.64
CA VAL A 533 8.34 9.73 43.08
C VAL A 533 8.06 11.22 43.31
N ASP A 534 7.19 11.51 44.27
CA ASP A 534 6.89 12.86 44.74
C ASP A 534 7.12 12.92 46.25
N GLY A 535 8.00 13.81 46.71
CA GLY A 535 8.46 13.87 48.10
C GLY A 535 9.27 12.65 48.59
N LEU A 536 9.67 11.74 47.71
CA LEU A 536 10.62 10.64 47.98
C LEU A 536 11.86 10.78 47.07
N CYS A 537 12.99 10.21 47.49
CA CYS A 537 14.17 10.06 46.63
C CYS A 537 14.73 8.64 46.67
N PHE A 538 15.33 8.22 45.54
CA PHE A 538 16.03 6.95 45.44
C PHE A 538 17.44 7.08 46.03
N GLN A 539 17.87 6.07 46.78
CA GLN A 539 19.23 5.96 47.31
C GLN A 539 20.17 5.21 46.38
N ASP A 540 19.66 4.58 45.33
CA ASP A 540 20.45 3.85 44.34
C ASP A 540 20.98 4.77 43.22
N HIS A 541 21.88 4.22 42.39
CA HIS A 541 22.40 4.88 41.19
C HIS A 541 21.50 4.66 39.96
N ARG A 542 20.41 3.90 40.10
CA ARG A 542 19.50 3.52 39.00
C ARG A 542 18.43 4.57 38.78
N GLY A 543 18.09 5.34 39.82
CA GLY A 543 17.15 6.45 39.71
C GLY A 543 15.73 5.95 39.52
N SER A 544 15.00 6.48 38.54
CA SER A 544 13.59 6.13 38.29
C SER A 544 13.37 4.88 37.44
N LYS A 545 14.43 4.20 36.97
CA LYS A 545 14.31 3.04 36.07
C LYS A 545 14.64 1.75 36.81
N HIS A 546 13.68 0.82 36.85
CA HIS A 546 13.86 -0.49 37.46
C HIS A 546 13.37 -1.59 36.52
N GLU A 547 14.09 -2.70 36.50
CA GLU A 547 13.74 -3.90 35.73
C GLU A 547 13.01 -4.90 36.61
N ILE A 548 12.05 -5.61 36.01
CA ILE A 548 11.31 -6.70 36.66
C ILE A 548 12.23 -7.93 36.83
N ASP A 549 12.22 -8.49 38.04
CA ASP A 549 13.01 -9.68 38.38
C ASP A 549 12.42 -11.00 37.83
N ASP A 550 13.10 -12.12 38.09
CA ASP A 550 12.68 -13.46 37.65
C ASP A 550 11.31 -13.89 38.20
N ASN A 551 10.89 -13.29 39.32
CA ASN A 551 9.63 -13.57 40.00
C ASN A 551 8.51 -12.59 39.59
N GLY A 552 8.73 -11.75 38.57
CA GLY A 552 7.74 -10.77 38.14
C GLY A 552 7.57 -9.60 39.11
N CYS A 553 8.56 -9.33 39.97
CA CYS A 553 8.47 -8.31 41.02
C CYS A 553 9.53 -7.21 40.86
N ILE A 554 9.26 -6.05 41.48
CA ILE A 554 10.23 -4.97 41.70
C ILE A 554 10.37 -4.76 43.21
N ASN A 555 11.58 -4.95 43.72
CA ASN A 555 11.90 -4.76 45.13
C ASN A 555 12.54 -3.38 45.36
N LEU A 556 11.84 -2.51 46.09
CA LEU A 556 12.28 -1.15 46.46
C LEU A 556 12.58 -1.01 47.95
N SER A 557 12.63 -2.13 48.67
CA SER A 557 12.87 -2.20 50.10
C SER A 557 14.25 -1.60 50.44
N GLY A 558 14.27 -0.57 51.29
CA GLY A 558 15.49 0.13 51.70
C GLY A 558 16.04 1.14 50.68
N LEU A 559 15.38 1.33 49.52
CA LEU A 559 15.86 2.21 48.45
C LEU A 559 15.21 3.60 48.44
N LEU A 560 14.03 3.75 49.05
CA LEU A 560 13.27 4.99 49.07
C LEU A 560 13.49 5.76 50.36
N LYS A 561 13.91 7.03 50.25
CA LYS A 561 14.06 7.97 51.37
C LYS A 561 13.01 9.06 51.30
N VAL A 562 12.41 9.39 52.45
CA VAL A 562 11.43 10.47 52.56
C VAL A 562 12.15 11.82 52.55
N VAL A 563 11.80 12.70 51.62
CA VAL A 563 12.35 14.06 51.48
C VAL A 563 11.27 15.13 51.70
N GLY A 564 10.00 14.77 51.53
CA GLY A 564 8.86 15.63 51.85
C GLY A 564 8.87 16.07 53.32
N GLY A 565 8.38 17.28 53.55
CA GLY A 565 8.30 17.92 54.86
C GLY A 565 7.27 17.27 55.78
N TYR A 566 7.27 17.71 57.05
CA TYR A 566 6.30 17.21 58.04
C TYR A 566 4.87 17.56 57.63
N GLY A 567 3.98 16.56 57.63
CA GLY A 567 2.58 16.71 57.26
C GLY A 567 2.28 16.69 55.76
N GLU A 568 3.29 16.62 54.90
CA GLU A 568 3.11 16.44 53.46
C GLU A 568 2.68 15.01 53.12
N THR A 569 2.02 14.84 51.98
CA THR A 569 1.71 13.53 51.41
C THR A 569 2.74 13.24 50.32
N VAL A 570 3.50 12.16 50.48
CA VAL A 570 4.49 11.73 49.49
C VAL A 570 3.93 10.54 48.70
N SER A 571 4.35 10.36 47.46
CA SER A 571 3.80 9.31 46.61
C SER A 571 4.87 8.58 45.80
N LEU A 572 4.57 7.30 45.53
CA LEU A 572 5.27 6.45 44.58
C LEU A 572 4.25 6.04 43.53
N SER A 573 4.57 6.28 42.26
CA SER A 573 3.72 5.89 41.14
C SER A 573 4.52 5.09 40.11
N VAL A 574 3.85 4.13 39.50
CA VAL A 574 4.41 3.28 38.44
C VAL A 574 3.83 3.77 37.12
N ASN A 575 4.71 4.18 36.22
CA ASN A 575 4.37 4.65 34.89
C ASN A 575 4.85 3.64 33.84
N TYR A 576 3.93 3.24 32.97
CA TYR A 576 4.18 2.33 31.86
C TYR A 576 3.52 2.90 30.60
N GLU A 577 4.29 3.02 29.50
CA GLU A 577 3.83 3.60 28.23
C GLU A 577 3.14 4.98 28.35
N GLY A 578 3.60 5.82 29.28
CA GLY A 578 3.08 7.17 29.49
C GLY A 578 1.80 7.25 30.32
N LYS A 579 1.30 6.12 30.86
CA LYS A 579 0.16 6.05 31.77
C LYS A 579 0.60 5.59 33.16
N THR A 580 0.08 6.26 34.19
CA THR A 580 0.24 5.83 35.58
C THR A 580 -0.72 4.67 35.87
N ILE A 581 -0.17 3.47 36.04
CA ILE A 581 -0.94 2.24 36.29
C ILE A 581 -1.13 1.93 37.78
N PHE A 582 -0.30 2.53 38.65
CA PHE A 582 -0.36 2.34 40.09
C PHE A 582 0.15 3.59 40.80
N GLU A 583 -0.49 3.96 41.91
CA GLU A 583 -0.06 5.05 42.79
C GLU A 583 -0.25 4.63 44.24
N LYS A 584 0.81 4.76 45.04
CA LYS A 584 0.80 4.54 46.49
C LYS A 584 1.20 5.83 47.19
N LYS A 585 0.32 6.31 48.06
CA LYS A 585 0.54 7.53 48.86
C LYS A 585 0.94 7.15 50.27
N PHE A 586 1.90 7.88 50.82
CA PHE A 586 2.36 7.79 52.19
C PHE A 586 2.16 9.15 52.85
N GLN A 587 1.63 9.14 54.07
CA GLN A 587 1.46 10.37 54.85
C GLN A 587 2.69 10.57 55.74
N VAL A 588 3.40 11.69 55.57
CA VAL A 588 4.45 12.07 56.50
C VAL A 588 3.80 12.55 57.80
N GLU A 589 4.39 12.16 58.93
CA GLU A 589 3.92 12.57 60.25
C GLU A 589 3.79 14.09 60.37
N LYS A 590 2.76 14.56 61.07
CA LYS A 590 2.59 15.98 61.38
C LYS A 590 3.36 16.33 62.65
N ARG A 591 4.12 17.41 62.57
CA ARG A 591 4.77 18.06 63.70
C ARG A 591 4.42 19.55 63.72
N PHE A 592 4.39 20.15 64.89
CA PHE A 592 4.04 21.55 65.10
C PHE A 592 5.10 22.22 65.96
N LEU A 593 5.49 23.44 65.59
CA LEU A 593 6.26 24.30 66.47
C LEU A 593 5.29 25.01 67.42
N ARG A 594 5.56 24.97 68.73
CA ARG A 594 4.77 25.64 69.77
C ARG A 594 5.68 26.38 70.74
N THR A 595 5.18 27.44 71.36
CA THR A 595 5.86 28.07 72.51
C THR A 595 5.38 27.45 73.81
N ALA A 596 6.31 26.94 74.62
CA ALA A 596 6.04 26.42 75.97
C ALA A 596 5.90 27.55 77.00
N SER A 597 6.50 28.72 76.74
CA SER A 597 6.38 29.94 77.56
C SER A 597 5.11 30.74 77.24
N ARG A 598 4.54 31.43 78.25
CA ARG A 598 3.46 32.41 78.02
C ARG A 598 4.02 33.69 77.39
N VAL A 599 3.70 33.93 76.12
CA VAL A 599 4.01 35.20 75.45
C VAL A 599 2.89 36.21 75.75
N PRO A 600 3.18 37.40 76.32
CA PRO A 600 2.16 38.41 76.59
C PRO A 600 1.51 38.93 75.31
N LYS A 601 0.19 39.15 75.32
CA LYS A 601 -0.54 39.76 74.19
C LYS A 601 -0.28 41.27 74.05
N CYS A 602 0.11 41.92 75.14
CA CYS A 602 0.47 43.34 75.17
C CYS A 602 1.77 43.53 75.97
N CYS A 603 2.68 44.39 75.49
CA CYS A 603 3.95 44.72 76.13
C CYS A 603 4.17 46.24 76.12
N TYR A 604 4.99 46.76 77.03
CA TYR A 604 5.31 48.19 77.02
C TYR A 604 6.43 48.51 76.00
N VAL A 605 6.44 49.75 75.48
CA VAL A 605 7.51 50.23 74.59
C VAL A 605 8.90 50.01 75.22
N GLY A 606 9.82 49.41 74.47
CA GLY A 606 11.19 49.11 74.94
C GLY A 606 11.31 47.96 75.95
N PHE A 607 10.25 47.20 76.21
CA PHE A 607 10.29 45.98 77.03
C PHE A 607 11.11 44.88 76.36
N GLN A 608 11.73 43.99 77.14
CA GLN A 608 12.46 42.83 76.62
C GLN A 608 11.70 41.55 76.98
N LEU A 609 11.37 40.74 75.98
CA LEU A 609 10.82 39.42 76.20
C LEU A 609 11.96 38.46 76.53
N GLU A 610 12.07 38.08 77.80
CA GLU A 610 13.13 37.21 78.29
C GLU A 610 12.65 35.75 78.45
N ASN A 611 13.56 34.80 78.22
CA ASN A 611 13.38 33.37 78.50
C ASN A 611 12.16 32.70 77.84
N ILE A 612 12.08 32.80 76.50
CA ILE A 612 11.04 32.12 75.72
C ILE A 612 11.53 30.73 75.30
N TYR A 613 10.73 29.70 75.58
CA TYR A 613 10.99 28.32 75.15
C TYR A 613 10.08 27.93 73.99
N PHE A 614 10.66 27.43 72.90
CA PHE A 614 9.97 26.82 71.78
C PHE A 614 10.17 25.31 71.79
N GLU A 615 9.14 24.54 71.48
CA GLU A 615 9.17 23.08 71.43
C GLU A 615 8.49 22.58 70.16
N ILE A 616 9.04 21.51 69.57
CA ILE A 616 8.43 20.82 68.44
C ILE A 616 7.65 19.64 69.00
N VAL A 617 6.35 19.57 68.71
CA VAL A 617 5.43 18.55 69.24
C VAL A 617 4.75 17.77 68.13
N ASN A 618 4.39 16.53 68.41
CA ASN A 618 3.48 15.75 67.56
C ASN A 618 2.02 16.18 67.77
N PHE A 619 1.09 15.52 67.07
CA PHE A 619 -0.35 15.83 67.17
C PHE A 619 -0.91 15.58 68.58
N GLU A 620 -0.32 14.64 69.32
CA GLU A 620 -0.66 14.32 70.71
C GLU A 620 -0.06 15.30 71.73
N GLY A 621 0.72 16.29 71.28
CA GLY A 621 1.36 17.30 72.12
C GLY A 621 2.63 16.82 72.85
N VAL A 622 3.18 15.66 72.47
CA VAL A 622 4.45 15.12 72.97
C VAL A 622 5.60 15.76 72.21
N VAL A 623 6.65 16.17 72.95
CA VAL A 623 7.83 16.81 72.36
C VAL A 623 8.64 15.79 71.55
N ASP A 624 8.99 16.15 70.33
CA ASP A 624 9.86 15.33 69.47
C ASP A 624 11.33 15.52 69.86
N GLU A 625 11.83 14.63 70.70
CA GLU A 625 13.22 14.67 71.18
C GLU A 625 14.24 14.26 70.10
N THR A 626 13.81 13.81 68.92
CA THR A 626 14.72 13.35 67.84
C THR A 626 15.41 14.51 67.10
N ILE A 627 14.87 15.74 67.24
CA ILE A 627 15.42 16.97 66.68
C ILE A 627 16.43 17.55 67.68
N ASP A 628 17.72 17.34 67.43
CA ASP A 628 18.82 17.70 68.35
C ASP A 628 19.99 18.40 67.64
N ASP A 629 20.87 19.01 68.45
CA ASP A 629 21.90 19.98 68.08
C ASP A 629 22.85 19.48 66.96
N MET A 630 23.06 18.17 66.80
CA MET A 630 23.87 17.63 65.70
C MET A 630 23.51 16.22 65.22
N LYS A 631 23.06 16.13 63.96
CA LYS A 631 23.19 14.94 63.10
C LYS A 631 23.54 15.39 61.67
N PHE A 632 24.67 14.90 61.14
CA PHE A 632 25.11 15.07 59.74
C PHE A 632 25.51 16.49 59.26
N GLY A 633 26.01 17.36 60.15
CA GLY A 633 26.65 18.62 59.74
C GLY A 633 25.70 19.78 59.38
N LEU A 634 24.38 19.58 59.50
CA LEU A 634 23.36 20.63 59.45
C LEU A 634 22.74 20.77 60.84
N SER A 635 22.84 21.94 61.47
CA SER A 635 22.26 22.19 62.79
C SER A 635 20.79 22.61 62.68
N HIS A 636 19.93 21.96 63.48
CA HIS A 636 18.54 22.34 63.65
C HIS A 636 18.48 23.64 64.46
N THR A 637 18.21 24.77 63.78
CA THR A 637 18.15 26.08 64.42
C THR A 637 16.79 26.75 64.24
N LEU A 638 16.41 27.56 65.21
CA LEU A 638 15.25 28.44 65.19
C LEU A 638 15.67 29.79 64.60
N LYS A 639 14.98 30.24 63.56
CA LYS A 639 15.15 31.55 62.93
C LYS A 639 14.00 32.46 63.35
N ILE A 640 14.32 33.65 63.84
CA ILE A 640 13.34 34.69 64.14
C ILE A 640 13.48 35.80 63.09
N THR A 641 12.39 36.17 62.43
CA THR A 641 12.34 37.23 61.41
C THR A 641 11.39 38.31 61.89
N LEU A 642 11.85 39.56 61.90
CA LEU A 642 11.13 40.73 62.41
C LEU A 642 10.46 41.46 61.23
N GLU A 643 9.15 41.71 61.32
CA GLU A 643 8.44 42.52 60.33
C GLU A 643 8.31 43.97 60.84
N SER A 644 9.26 44.85 60.53
CA SER A 644 9.04 46.30 60.67
C SER A 644 9.79 47.16 59.65
N VAL A 645 8.97 47.94 58.94
CA VAL A 645 9.16 49.18 58.15
C VAL A 645 10.58 49.74 58.03
N GLY A 646 10.98 49.97 56.78
CA GLY A 646 12.34 50.27 56.35
C GLY A 646 13.04 51.44 57.04
N VAL A 647 14.18 51.11 57.63
CA VAL A 647 15.40 51.92 57.65
C VAL A 647 16.57 50.94 57.55
N ASP A 648 17.53 51.24 56.68
CA ASP A 648 18.70 50.42 56.37
C ASP A 648 19.51 49.98 57.60
N GLY A 649 19.88 48.70 57.60
CA GLY A 649 21.04 48.16 58.31
C GLY A 649 20.82 47.77 59.77
N ILE A 650 20.30 46.56 59.99
CA ILE A 650 20.77 45.54 60.96
C ILE A 650 20.10 44.22 60.54
N ASP A 651 20.84 43.38 59.81
CA ASP A 651 20.43 42.02 59.44
C ASP A 651 20.91 41.06 60.55
N ASP A 652 20.48 41.29 61.81
CA ASP A 652 20.78 40.38 62.93
C ASP A 652 19.80 39.20 62.91
N ILE A 653 20.09 38.21 62.05
CA ILE A 653 19.43 36.91 62.08
C ILE A 653 19.94 36.13 63.30
N CYS A 654 19.31 36.30 64.46
CA CYS A 654 19.57 35.47 65.63
C CYS A 654 19.12 34.02 65.35
N ARG A 655 20.08 33.08 65.30
CA ARG A 655 19.83 31.64 65.19
C ARG A 655 20.00 30.99 66.56
N TYR A 656 18.96 30.29 67.03
CA TYR A 656 18.98 29.59 68.32
C TYR A 656 18.95 28.08 68.08
N VAL A 657 19.66 27.29 68.87
CA VAL A 657 19.77 25.85 68.59
C VAL A 657 18.68 25.05 69.32
N PHE A 658 18.17 24.00 68.67
CA PHE A 658 17.30 23.02 69.32
C PHE A 658 18.11 21.97 70.07
N ARG A 659 17.71 21.66 71.30
CA ARG A 659 18.21 20.55 72.12
C ARG A 659 17.05 19.68 72.55
N ARG A 660 17.05 18.41 72.12
CA ARG A 660 15.96 17.45 72.35
C ARG A 660 14.57 18.05 72.06
N GLY A 661 14.40 18.63 70.87
CA GLY A 661 13.14 19.21 70.42
C GLY A 661 12.77 20.55 71.05
N ARG A 662 13.61 21.12 71.93
CA ARG A 662 13.36 22.40 72.61
C ARG A 662 14.42 23.45 72.30
N CYS A 663 14.01 24.68 72.09
CA CYS A 663 14.88 25.81 71.82
C CYS A 663 14.64 26.91 72.86
N HIS A 664 15.71 27.43 73.46
CA HIS A 664 15.67 28.52 74.43
C HIS A 664 16.13 29.82 73.78
N VAL A 665 15.27 30.82 73.84
CA VAL A 665 15.53 32.18 73.36
C VAL A 665 15.66 33.09 74.57
N SER A 666 16.88 33.57 74.82
CA SER A 666 17.19 34.33 76.03
C SER A 666 16.53 35.72 76.05
N MET A 667 16.45 36.41 74.90
CA MET A 667 15.88 37.75 74.80
C MET A 667 15.37 38.04 73.38
N ILE A 668 14.17 38.64 73.27
CA ILE A 668 13.64 39.27 72.04
C ILE A 668 13.34 40.74 72.35
N PRO A 669 13.97 41.71 71.66
CA PRO A 669 13.71 43.14 71.88
C PRO A 669 12.37 43.57 71.26
N ILE A 670 11.56 44.30 72.02
CA ILE A 670 10.32 44.93 71.51
C ILE A 670 10.63 46.35 71.00
N PRO A 671 10.05 46.79 69.87
CA PRO A 671 10.24 48.14 69.35
C PRO A 671 9.88 49.23 70.37
N ARG A 672 10.50 50.40 70.19
CA ARG A 672 10.23 51.59 71.01
C ARG A 672 9.01 52.40 70.53
N GLU A 673 8.45 52.02 69.39
CA GLU A 673 7.27 52.65 68.79
C GLU A 673 6.00 51.89 69.18
N GLN A 674 4.90 52.64 69.32
CA GLN A 674 3.59 52.09 69.63
C GLN A 674 2.98 51.48 68.36
N GLY A 675 2.51 50.23 68.44
CA GLY A 675 1.95 49.53 67.28
C GLY A 675 1.84 48.02 67.47
N VAL A 676 1.39 47.33 66.43
CA VAL A 676 1.37 45.86 66.40
C VAL A 676 2.75 45.38 65.95
N PHE A 677 3.51 44.81 66.86
CA PHE A 677 4.77 44.17 66.55
C PHE A 677 4.54 42.70 66.19
N SER A 678 4.95 42.32 64.97
CA SER A 678 4.83 40.94 64.49
C SER A 678 6.22 40.35 64.25
N PHE A 679 6.42 39.11 64.69
CA PHE A 679 7.64 38.37 64.38
C PHE A 679 7.31 36.91 64.07
N LEU A 680 7.98 36.41 63.03
CA LEU A 680 7.86 35.03 62.58
C LEU A 680 8.98 34.20 63.19
N VAL A 681 8.62 33.11 63.83
CA VAL A 681 9.55 32.10 64.33
C VAL A 681 9.43 30.87 63.44
N ALA A 682 10.52 30.43 62.81
CA ALA A 682 10.53 29.30 61.90
C ALA A 682 11.73 28.38 62.16
N HIS A 683 11.58 27.08 61.90
CA HIS A 683 12.70 26.14 61.92
C HIS A 683 13.57 26.28 60.65
N SER A 684 14.89 26.18 60.78
CA SER A 684 15.83 26.50 59.69
C SER A 684 15.86 25.50 58.53
N LEU A 685 15.55 24.22 58.79
CA LEU A 685 15.55 23.15 57.79
C LEU A 685 14.14 22.75 57.31
N TYR A 686 13.09 23.16 58.04
CA TYR A 686 11.71 22.73 57.82
C TYR A 686 10.83 23.97 57.92
N SER A 687 10.62 24.64 56.79
CA SER A 687 9.91 25.94 56.74
C SER A 687 8.44 25.85 57.16
N GLU A 688 7.85 24.67 57.05
CA GLU A 688 6.49 24.35 57.50
C GLU A 688 6.33 24.44 59.03
N LEU A 689 7.43 24.26 59.78
CA LEU A 689 7.45 24.42 61.23
C LEU A 689 7.66 25.88 61.60
N CYS A 690 6.59 26.68 61.53
CA CYS A 690 6.62 28.10 61.88
C CYS A 690 5.42 28.55 62.73
N VAL A 691 5.62 29.63 63.48
CA VAL A 691 4.59 30.31 64.28
C VAL A 691 4.79 31.82 64.18
N ASN A 692 3.72 32.55 63.87
CA ASN A 692 3.72 34.01 63.84
C ASN A 692 3.12 34.56 65.15
N PHE A 693 3.83 35.46 65.81
CA PHE A 693 3.38 36.16 67.02
C PHE A 693 3.04 37.60 66.69
N LYS A 694 1.90 38.07 67.22
CA LYS A 694 1.48 39.47 67.15
C LYS A 694 1.33 40.02 68.56
N ILE A 695 2.08 41.06 68.89
CA ILE A 695 2.11 41.69 70.22
C ILE A 695 1.75 43.16 70.07
N ASN A 696 0.81 43.63 70.90
CA ASN A 696 0.45 45.04 70.95
C ASN A 696 1.39 45.80 71.88
N VAL A 697 2.16 46.74 71.35
CA VAL A 697 3.08 47.57 72.13
C VAL A 697 2.35 48.82 72.61
N ILE A 698 2.30 49.05 73.92
CA ILE A 698 1.58 50.15 74.60
C ILE A 698 2.52 51.04 75.43
N GLN A 699 2.15 52.29 75.69
CA GLN A 699 2.97 53.23 76.47
C GLN A 699 2.70 53.07 77.99
N SER A 700 3.74 53.20 78.83
CA SER A 700 3.63 53.04 80.29
C SER A 700 2.85 54.19 80.96
N PRO A 701 1.95 53.93 81.92
CA PRO A 701 1.29 54.98 82.70
C PRO A 701 2.19 55.50 83.83
N LYS A 702 2.29 56.83 84.00
CA LYS A 702 2.94 57.49 85.15
C LYS A 702 2.01 57.43 86.38
N VAL A 703 2.55 57.04 87.54
CA VAL A 703 1.78 56.81 88.79
C VAL A 703 1.87 58.02 89.72
N GLU A 704 0.72 58.60 90.11
CA GLU A 704 0.56 59.46 91.29
C GLU A 704 -0.39 58.79 92.29
N ARG A 705 -0.03 58.82 93.59
CA ARG A 705 -0.81 58.28 94.72
C ARG A 705 -1.81 59.32 95.23
N ILE A 706 -3.12 59.01 95.27
CA ILE A 706 -4.10 59.64 96.17
C ILE A 706 -5.13 58.59 96.65
N GLU A 707 -5.50 58.72 97.93
CA GLU A 707 -6.34 57.85 98.76
C GLU A 707 -7.82 57.82 98.35
N LEU A 708 -8.47 56.66 98.57
CA LEU A 708 -9.89 56.45 98.35
C LEU A 708 -10.75 57.06 99.47
N SER A 709 -11.67 57.96 99.12
CA SER A 709 -13.02 57.95 99.71
C SER A 709 -14.06 58.63 98.80
N GLN A 710 -15.10 57.84 98.49
CA GLN A 710 -16.47 58.24 98.16
C GLN A 710 -16.82 58.78 96.76
N LEU A 711 -17.58 57.91 96.06
CA LEU A 711 -18.85 58.18 95.35
C LEU A 711 -18.81 58.60 93.88
N GLY A 712 -19.54 57.84 93.04
CA GLY A 712 -20.24 58.40 91.88
C GLY A 712 -19.96 57.74 90.54
N ASP A 713 -21.00 57.12 89.98
CA ASP A 713 -21.07 56.33 88.75
C ASP A 713 -20.88 57.12 87.43
N VAL A 714 -20.32 56.40 86.44
CA VAL A 714 -20.72 56.30 85.01
C VAL A 714 -20.54 57.51 84.04
N VAL A 715 -19.54 57.34 83.15
CA VAL A 715 -19.54 57.50 81.67
C VAL A 715 -20.16 58.77 81.02
N HIS A 716 -19.34 59.54 80.28
CA HIS A 716 -19.50 59.77 78.81
C HIS A 716 -18.48 60.76 78.19
N SER A 717 -17.97 60.39 77.01
CA SER A 717 -17.50 61.27 75.91
C SER A 717 -16.17 62.05 76.16
N GLN A 718 -15.38 62.51 75.18
CA GLN A 718 -15.62 62.87 73.79
C GLN A 718 -14.28 63.05 73.06
N LEU A 719 -14.27 62.76 71.76
CA LEU A 719 -13.26 63.17 70.78
C LEU A 719 -13.41 64.67 70.46
N PHE A 720 -12.28 65.37 70.27
CA PHE A 720 -12.10 66.55 69.41
C PHE A 720 -10.65 66.41 68.89
N ARG A 721 -10.27 66.65 67.62
CA ARG A 721 -10.55 67.83 66.81
C ARG A 721 -10.05 67.61 65.36
N GLU A 722 -10.87 68.04 64.40
CA GLU A 722 -10.59 68.88 63.20
C GLU A 722 -9.29 68.73 62.38
N ASP A 723 -9.44 68.61 61.05
CA ASP A 723 -9.16 69.75 60.15
C ASP A 723 -9.70 69.52 58.72
N ILE A 724 -10.29 70.59 58.16
CA ILE A 724 -10.89 70.72 56.81
C ILE A 724 -9.94 71.54 55.95
N LEU A 725 -9.67 71.13 54.69
CA LEU A 725 -9.35 72.08 53.62
C LEU A 725 -9.83 71.63 52.22
N ALA A 726 -10.75 72.45 51.69
CA ALA A 726 -10.84 73.02 50.33
C ALA A 726 -11.03 72.15 49.07
N LEU A 727 -12.13 72.45 48.36
CA LEU A 727 -12.36 72.26 46.92
C LEU A 727 -12.91 73.59 46.36
N PRO A 728 -12.51 74.03 45.14
CA PRO A 728 -13.19 75.12 44.46
C PRO A 728 -14.13 74.63 43.34
N ASP A 729 -15.34 75.18 43.37
CA ASP A 729 -16.21 75.70 42.31
C ASP A 729 -16.27 75.04 40.92
N SER A 730 -17.49 74.76 40.46
CA SER A 730 -18.09 75.56 39.38
C SER A 730 -19.59 75.30 39.19
N SER A 731 -20.25 76.41 38.87
CA SER A 731 -21.67 76.72 38.67
C SER A 731 -22.42 75.95 37.59
N PHE A 732 -23.75 75.84 37.70
CA PHE A 732 -24.70 76.34 36.69
C PHE A 732 -26.09 76.58 37.29
N ALA A 733 -26.68 77.72 36.93
CA ALA A 733 -27.97 78.24 37.38
C ALA A 733 -29.16 77.69 36.57
N VAL A 734 -30.40 77.86 37.07
CA VAL A 734 -31.55 78.56 36.42
C VAL A 734 -32.85 78.45 37.26
N SER A 735 -33.50 79.62 37.42
CA SER A 735 -34.87 80.06 37.85
C SER A 735 -35.96 79.05 38.30
N ASP A 736 -36.62 79.22 39.47
CA ASP A 736 -37.83 80.07 39.81
C ASP A 736 -39.16 79.46 39.27
N VAL A 737 -40.30 79.23 39.97
CA VAL A 737 -40.90 79.62 41.26
C VAL A 737 -41.97 78.56 41.66
N GLY A 738 -42.15 78.28 42.96
CA GLY A 738 -43.52 78.19 43.52
C GLY A 738 -44.09 76.84 43.98
N ALA A 739 -43.62 76.31 45.12
CA ALA A 739 -44.48 75.71 46.14
C ALA A 739 -43.69 75.57 47.45
N LEU A 740 -44.22 76.13 48.54
CA LEU A 740 -43.76 75.87 49.91
C LEU A 740 -44.00 74.39 50.24
N ILE A 741 -43.11 73.52 49.78
CA ILE A 741 -43.00 72.14 50.22
C ILE A 741 -42.16 72.20 51.50
N SER A 742 -42.68 71.71 52.62
CA SER A 742 -41.87 71.61 53.84
C SER A 742 -40.58 70.84 53.51
N PRO A 743 -39.42 71.18 54.10
CA PRO A 743 -38.16 70.47 53.82
C PRO A 743 -38.27 68.94 54.01
N HIS A 744 -39.25 68.48 54.78
CA HIS A 744 -39.60 67.07 54.92
C HIS A 744 -40.19 66.45 53.63
N LYS A 745 -41.17 67.10 52.99
CA LYS A 745 -41.80 66.58 51.75
C LYS A 745 -40.87 66.64 50.52
N ALA A 746 -39.92 67.58 50.50
CA ALA A 746 -38.92 67.64 49.43
C ALA A 746 -37.90 66.50 49.54
N LEU A 747 -37.52 66.13 50.78
CA LEU A 747 -36.64 65.00 51.08
C LEU A 747 -37.32 63.65 50.79
N GLU A 748 -38.59 63.50 51.16
CA GLU A 748 -39.41 62.32 50.83
C GLU A 748 -39.51 62.11 49.31
N ASN A 749 -39.85 63.15 48.55
CA ASN A 749 -39.87 63.08 47.08
C ASN A 749 -38.50 62.74 46.48
N TYR A 750 -37.40 63.19 47.10
CA TYR A 750 -36.03 62.90 46.64
C TYR A 750 -35.65 61.43 46.86
N VAL A 751 -35.96 60.88 48.04
CA VAL A 751 -35.72 59.47 48.38
C VAL A 751 -36.54 58.54 47.49
N GLU A 752 -37.81 58.88 47.24
CA GLU A 752 -38.69 58.10 46.34
C GLU A 752 -38.15 57.99 44.90
N VAL A 753 -37.47 59.01 44.38
CA VAL A 753 -36.90 58.98 43.02
C VAL A 753 -35.74 57.98 42.93
N PHE A 754 -34.85 57.98 43.92
CA PHE A 754 -33.75 57.02 43.97
C PHE A 754 -34.23 55.61 44.28
N GLU A 755 -35.22 55.45 45.14
CA GLU A 755 -35.88 54.17 45.38
C GLU A 755 -36.46 53.62 44.08
N ARG A 756 -37.22 54.41 43.31
CA ARG A 756 -37.72 54.01 41.98
C ARG A 756 -36.60 53.62 41.02
N ASN A 757 -35.44 54.28 41.06
CA ASN A 757 -34.31 53.96 40.18
C ASN A 757 -33.65 52.63 40.58
N VAL A 758 -33.49 52.37 41.88
CA VAL A 758 -33.01 51.08 42.40
C VAL A 758 -34.01 49.97 42.05
N THR A 759 -35.31 50.18 42.25
CA THR A 759 -36.35 49.21 41.87
C THR A 759 -36.32 48.92 40.38
N LYS A 760 -36.22 49.94 39.51
CA LYS A 760 -36.11 49.76 38.05
C LYS A 760 -34.84 49.02 37.63
N ALA A 761 -33.72 49.25 38.32
CA ALA A 761 -32.48 48.52 38.06
C ALA A 761 -32.57 47.07 38.53
N ALA A 762 -33.21 46.82 39.68
CA ALA A 762 -33.45 45.49 40.22
C ALA A 762 -34.40 44.67 39.34
N THR A 763 -35.49 45.26 38.85
CA THR A 763 -36.42 44.56 37.95
C THR A 763 -35.75 44.16 36.64
N ARG A 764 -34.97 45.06 36.03
CA ARG A 764 -34.19 44.75 34.82
C ARG A 764 -33.16 43.64 35.06
N PHE A 765 -32.46 43.67 36.19
CA PHE A 765 -31.52 42.61 36.55
C PHE A 765 -32.24 41.26 36.73
N ALA A 766 -33.37 41.24 37.43
CA ALA A 766 -34.20 40.05 37.60
C ALA A 766 -34.81 39.53 36.28
N ASP A 767 -35.13 40.41 35.34
CA ASP A 767 -35.58 40.02 33.99
C ASP A 767 -34.46 39.29 33.24
N TYR A 768 -33.23 39.80 33.28
CA TYR A 768 -32.07 39.14 32.68
C TYR A 768 -31.74 37.79 33.35
N GLU A 769 -31.86 37.67 34.68
CA GLU A 769 -31.70 36.39 35.39
C GLU A 769 -32.78 35.37 34.99
N ARG A 770 -34.04 35.80 34.85
CA ARG A 770 -35.14 34.94 34.38
C ARG A 770 -34.93 34.46 32.94
N ASN A 771 -34.50 35.35 32.04
CA ASN A 771 -34.18 34.98 30.66
C ASN A 771 -33.02 33.98 30.59
N LEU A 772 -31.96 34.20 31.37
CA LEU A 772 -30.85 33.25 31.49
C LEU A 772 -31.30 31.90 32.02
N ALA A 773 -32.19 31.86 33.02
CA ALA A 773 -32.75 30.61 33.51
C ALA A 773 -33.53 29.87 32.42
N MET A 774 -34.37 30.56 31.64
CA MET A 774 -35.09 29.94 30.52
C MET A 774 -34.15 29.43 29.43
N LEU A 775 -33.13 30.20 29.03
CA LEU A 775 -32.16 29.79 28.01
C LEU A 775 -31.33 28.58 28.46
N ASN A 776 -30.94 28.51 29.74
CA ASN A 776 -30.24 27.35 30.29
C ASN A 776 -31.14 26.10 30.36
N GLU A 777 -32.43 26.25 30.65
CA GLU A 777 -33.37 25.13 30.59
C GLU A 777 -33.54 24.63 29.15
N GLN A 778 -33.71 25.54 28.18
CA GLN A 778 -33.74 25.18 26.75
C GLN A 778 -32.45 24.49 26.29
N LYS A 779 -31.28 24.97 26.75
CA LYS A 779 -29.99 24.31 26.49
C LYS A 779 -30.02 22.86 26.98
N LYS A 780 -30.47 22.63 28.21
CA LYS A 780 -30.55 21.32 28.82
C LYS A 780 -31.54 20.39 28.10
N GLU A 781 -32.70 20.90 27.68
CA GLU A 781 -33.67 20.14 26.87
C GLU A 781 -33.07 19.68 25.54
N ILE A 782 -32.29 20.53 24.87
CA ILE A 782 -31.62 20.18 23.61
C ILE A 782 -30.51 19.16 23.84
N GLU A 783 -29.70 19.32 24.88
CA GLU A 783 -28.64 18.38 25.26
C GLU A 783 -29.21 16.99 25.57
N GLN A 784 -30.27 16.93 26.39
CA GLN A 784 -30.96 15.67 26.69
C GLN A 784 -31.56 15.04 25.42
N GLY A 785 -32.14 15.85 24.54
CA GLY A 785 -32.65 15.38 23.25
C GLY A 785 -31.55 14.83 22.32
N ILE A 786 -30.31 15.32 22.43
CA ILE A 786 -29.17 14.75 21.69
C ILE A 786 -28.77 13.40 22.29
N GLU A 787 -28.68 13.28 23.61
CA GLU A 787 -28.34 12.03 24.31
C GLU A 787 -29.37 10.92 24.01
N GLU A 788 -30.67 11.24 24.03
CA GLU A 788 -31.74 10.30 23.70
C GLU A 788 -31.66 9.81 22.24
N LEU A 789 -31.36 10.71 21.29
CA LEU A 789 -31.18 10.33 19.89
C LEU A 789 -29.90 9.51 19.68
N GLN A 790 -28.82 9.82 20.40
CA GLN A 790 -27.59 9.04 20.36
C GLN A 790 -27.80 7.63 20.94
N GLY A 791 -28.59 7.50 22.01
CA GLY A 791 -28.99 6.21 22.58
C GLY A 791 -29.89 5.36 21.67
N SER A 792 -30.53 5.97 20.66
CA SER A 792 -31.36 5.28 19.67
C SER A 792 -30.58 4.64 18.51
N ILE A 793 -29.28 4.97 18.37
CA ILE A 793 -28.40 4.43 17.32
C ILE A 793 -27.81 3.09 17.80
N LEU A 794 -27.85 2.05 16.96
CA LEU A 794 -27.36 0.72 17.32
C LEU A 794 -25.85 0.74 17.67
N PRO A 795 -25.38 -0.05 18.66
CA PRO A 795 -23.96 -0.12 19.03
C PRO A 795 -23.01 -0.46 17.89
N GLN A 796 -23.46 -1.26 16.90
CA GLN A 796 -22.67 -1.60 15.72
C GLN A 796 -22.43 -0.40 14.79
N SER A 797 -23.37 0.56 14.75
CA SER A 797 -23.25 1.81 13.99
C SER A 797 -22.27 2.79 14.67
N LEU A 798 -22.14 2.74 16.00
CA LEU A 798 -21.14 3.50 16.77
C LEU A 798 -19.71 2.95 16.56
N ILE A 799 -19.55 1.62 16.52
CA ILE A 799 -18.27 0.96 16.21
C ILE A 799 -17.79 1.34 14.79
N LYS A 800 -18.72 1.44 13.82
CA LYS A 800 -18.41 1.89 12.45
C LYS A 800 -17.92 3.34 12.41
N LEU A 801 -18.52 4.23 13.21
CA LEU A 801 -18.10 5.63 13.34
C LEU A 801 -16.72 5.76 14.01
N ASP A 802 -16.44 4.95 15.03
CA ASP A 802 -15.14 4.92 15.72
C ASP A 802 -14.02 4.37 14.82
N TYR A 803 -14.30 3.36 13.98
CA TYR A 803 -13.35 2.86 12.99
C TYR A 803 -12.97 3.94 11.96
N VAL A 804 -13.96 4.63 11.38
CA VAL A 804 -13.74 5.73 10.42
C VAL A 804 -13.00 6.90 11.09
N ARG A 805 -13.28 7.19 12.37
CA ARG A 805 -12.53 8.18 13.15
C ARG A 805 -11.06 7.77 13.29
N THR A 806 -10.78 6.51 13.61
CA THR A 806 -9.42 5.99 13.79
C THR A 806 -8.59 6.06 12.49
N GLU A 807 -9.18 5.74 11.33
CA GLU A 807 -8.48 5.89 10.04
C GLU A 807 -8.20 7.37 9.69
N LYS A 808 -9.16 8.26 9.96
CA LYS A 808 -8.97 9.71 9.78
C LYS A 808 -7.84 10.23 10.65
N GLU A 809 -7.77 9.79 11.91
CA GLU A 809 -6.69 10.14 12.83
C GLU A 809 -5.32 9.68 12.30
N ALA A 810 -5.21 8.46 11.77
CA ALA A 810 -3.96 7.97 11.20
C ALA A 810 -3.47 8.80 9.99
N ILE A 811 -4.36 9.22 9.10
CA ILE A 811 -4.01 10.10 7.97
C ILE A 811 -3.66 11.51 8.46
N LEU A 812 -4.36 11.98 9.49
CA LEU A 812 -4.14 13.30 10.07
C LEU A 812 -2.78 13.38 10.78
N GLU A 813 -2.32 12.30 11.43
CA GLU A 813 -0.94 12.22 11.96
C GLU A 813 0.12 12.36 10.86
N ARG A 814 -0.12 11.78 9.67
CA ARG A 814 0.79 11.93 8.52
C ARG A 814 0.84 13.37 8.00
N ILE A 815 -0.28 14.08 8.00
CA ILE A 815 -0.35 15.50 7.62
C ILE A 815 0.24 16.39 8.70
N ASN A 816 0.07 16.04 9.98
CA ASN A 816 0.71 16.72 11.09
C ASN A 816 2.23 16.60 11.04
N GLY A 817 2.76 15.47 10.55
CA GLY A 817 4.17 15.32 10.20
C GLY A 817 4.67 16.27 9.09
N LYS A 818 3.77 16.79 8.25
CA LYS A 818 4.05 17.80 7.20
C LYS A 818 3.84 19.22 7.74
N CYS A 819 4.64 19.60 8.74
CA CYS A 819 4.57 20.86 9.48
C CYS A 819 4.67 22.14 8.62
N ASN A 820 4.98 21.98 7.33
CA ASN A 820 5.22 23.04 6.37
C ASN A 820 4.01 23.37 5.46
N THR A 821 2.87 22.69 5.65
CA THR A 821 1.68 22.81 4.80
C THR A 821 0.53 23.56 5.49
N ALA A 822 -0.28 24.28 4.71
CA ALA A 822 -1.47 24.97 5.23
C ALA A 822 -2.47 23.99 5.86
N ALA A 823 -2.72 22.84 5.22
CA ALA A 823 -3.60 21.79 5.74
C ALA A 823 -3.18 21.29 7.13
N SER A 824 -1.87 21.15 7.39
CA SER A 824 -1.34 20.75 8.70
C SER A 824 -1.58 21.80 9.78
N VAL A 825 -1.49 23.08 9.43
CA VAL A 825 -1.86 24.19 10.34
C VAL A 825 -3.35 24.15 10.65
N PHE A 826 -4.19 23.88 9.65
CA PHE A 826 -5.63 23.76 9.83
C PHE A 826 -6.04 22.57 10.68
N CYS A 827 -5.46 21.39 10.46
CA CYS A 827 -5.79 20.19 11.24
C CYS A 827 -5.50 20.39 12.74
N ASP A 828 -4.38 21.02 13.08
CA ASP A 828 -4.06 21.34 14.48
C ASP A 828 -4.96 22.44 15.06
N LEU A 829 -5.31 23.44 14.25
CA LEU A 829 -6.22 24.49 14.68
C LEU A 829 -7.64 23.95 14.94
N ALA A 830 -8.12 23.01 14.12
CA ALA A 830 -9.40 22.33 14.33
C ALA A 830 -9.39 21.50 15.62
N LYS A 831 -8.32 20.71 15.85
CA LYS A 831 -8.11 19.95 17.10
C LYS A 831 -8.08 20.85 18.35
N ALA A 832 -7.44 22.02 18.27
CA ALA A 832 -7.30 22.93 19.41
C ALA A 832 -8.63 23.57 19.87
N ILE A 833 -9.64 23.64 18.99
CA ILE A 833 -10.93 24.30 19.27
C ILE A 833 -11.99 23.33 19.77
N GLU A 834 -11.91 22.04 19.42
CA GLU A 834 -12.71 20.99 20.09
C GLU A 834 -12.45 20.96 21.62
N LEU A 835 -11.31 21.51 22.07
CA LEU A 835 -10.92 21.62 23.48
C LEU A 835 -11.25 22.98 24.13
N GLN A 836 -11.71 24.00 23.38
CA GLN A 836 -11.94 25.34 23.94
C GLN A 836 -13.05 26.12 23.20
N GLU A 837 -14.16 26.37 23.91
CA GLU A 837 -15.31 27.12 23.39
C GLU A 837 -14.95 28.55 22.92
N ALA A 838 -15.22 28.79 21.63
CA ALA A 838 -15.38 30.07 20.94
C ALA A 838 -14.15 31.00 20.85
N GLN A 839 -13.76 31.37 19.60
CA GLN A 839 -13.48 32.77 19.15
C GLN A 839 -12.68 32.95 17.83
N ASN A 840 -12.65 31.99 16.88
CA ASN A 840 -11.99 32.25 15.59
C ASN A 840 -12.99 32.37 14.44
N LYS A 841 -13.28 33.63 14.04
CA LYS A 841 -14.10 33.96 12.85
C LYS A 841 -13.59 33.28 11.57
N LEU A 842 -12.28 33.04 11.49
CA LEU A 842 -11.60 32.38 10.38
C LEU A 842 -12.08 30.93 10.12
N LEU A 843 -12.53 30.21 11.15
CA LEU A 843 -12.96 28.81 11.01
C LEU A 843 -14.45 28.64 10.74
N ARG A 844 -15.28 29.60 11.15
CA ARG A 844 -16.74 29.52 10.96
C ARG A 844 -17.12 29.53 9.47
N ASP A 845 -16.28 30.14 8.63
CA ASP A 845 -16.46 30.18 7.17
C ASP A 845 -15.66 29.11 6.42
N MET A 846 -15.05 28.16 7.13
CA MET A 846 -14.32 27.02 6.56
C MET A 846 -15.09 25.73 6.69
N ILE A 847 -15.01 24.90 5.65
CA ILE A 847 -15.74 23.64 5.57
C ILE A 847 -14.82 22.47 5.95
N GLY A 848 -13.56 22.49 5.50
CA GLY A 848 -12.57 21.45 5.82
C GLY A 848 -11.49 21.31 4.75
N VAL A 849 -10.65 20.28 4.86
CA VAL A 849 -9.65 19.91 3.84
C VAL A 849 -10.20 18.76 2.99
N VAL A 850 -9.97 18.76 1.67
CA VAL A 850 -10.60 17.82 0.72
C VAL A 850 -10.54 16.34 1.17
N PHE A 851 -9.40 15.84 1.65
CA PHE A 851 -9.27 14.45 2.09
C PHE A 851 -10.19 14.07 3.26
N GLN A 852 -10.63 15.03 4.08
CA GLN A 852 -11.50 14.80 5.24
C GLN A 852 -12.97 14.83 4.89
N LEU A 853 -13.35 15.44 3.77
CA LEU A 853 -14.74 15.71 3.42
C LEU A 853 -15.47 14.51 2.80
N GLY A 854 -14.76 13.41 2.54
CA GLY A 854 -15.32 12.22 1.95
C GLY A 854 -14.50 10.97 2.27
N THR A 855 -15.16 9.82 2.17
CA THR A 855 -14.60 8.50 2.40
C THR A 855 -14.91 7.60 1.21
N VAL A 856 -14.21 6.46 1.09
CA VAL A 856 -14.39 5.54 -0.05
C VAL A 856 -14.47 4.09 0.43
N GLU A 857 -14.96 3.19 -0.43
CA GLU A 857 -15.28 1.81 -0.03
C GLU A 857 -14.09 0.85 -0.08
N SER A 858 -13.00 1.21 -0.77
CA SER A 858 -11.84 0.32 -0.90
C SER A 858 -10.51 1.06 -0.98
N ASN A 859 -9.46 0.39 -0.50
CA ASN A 859 -8.08 0.87 -0.57
C ASN A 859 -7.58 1.09 -2.01
N SER A 860 -7.98 0.21 -2.94
CA SER A 860 -7.64 0.34 -4.36
C SER A 860 -8.24 1.60 -4.96
N LEU A 861 -9.54 1.86 -4.70
CA LEU A 861 -10.22 3.07 -5.16
C LEU A 861 -9.63 4.32 -4.52
N SER A 862 -9.41 4.31 -3.20
CA SER A 862 -8.79 5.42 -2.47
C SER A 862 -7.46 5.84 -3.08
N ARG A 863 -6.59 4.86 -3.30
CA ARG A 863 -5.27 5.07 -3.89
C ARG A 863 -5.37 5.72 -5.28
N VAL A 864 -6.20 5.17 -6.16
CA VAL A 864 -6.28 5.64 -7.55
C VAL A 864 -6.96 7.02 -7.66
N LEU A 865 -7.97 7.30 -6.84
CA LEU A 865 -8.60 8.64 -6.80
C LEU A 865 -7.64 9.70 -6.26
N SER A 866 -6.85 9.35 -5.24
CA SER A 866 -5.89 10.28 -4.63
C SER A 866 -4.70 10.53 -5.57
N ASP A 867 -4.25 9.50 -6.30
CA ASP A 867 -3.25 9.63 -7.37
C ASP A 867 -3.79 10.43 -8.56
N TYR A 868 -5.09 10.26 -8.88
CA TYR A 868 -5.75 11.09 -9.88
C TYR A 868 -5.77 12.56 -9.46
N LEU A 869 -6.22 12.92 -8.25
CA LEU A 869 -6.26 14.33 -7.84
C LEU A 869 -4.87 14.94 -7.66
N GLY A 870 -3.92 14.14 -7.16
CA GLY A 870 -2.60 14.60 -6.75
C GLY A 870 -2.63 15.28 -5.37
N GLU A 871 -1.46 15.42 -4.78
CA GLU A 871 -1.31 15.86 -3.39
C GLU A 871 -1.84 17.28 -3.15
N ASP A 872 -1.59 18.22 -4.07
CA ASP A 872 -2.03 19.62 -3.92
C ASP A 872 -3.55 19.77 -3.80
N GLN A 873 -4.30 18.96 -4.55
CA GLN A 873 -5.77 18.97 -4.50
C GLN A 873 -6.30 18.21 -3.28
N MET A 874 -5.63 17.14 -2.87
CA MET A 874 -5.98 16.41 -1.63
C MET A 874 -5.79 17.27 -0.38
N LEU A 875 -4.78 18.16 -0.39
CA LEU A 875 -4.49 19.12 0.69
C LEU A 875 -5.20 20.47 0.52
N ALA A 876 -6.06 20.62 -0.49
CA ALA A 876 -6.76 21.87 -0.73
C ALA A 876 -7.75 22.19 0.41
N VAL A 877 -7.79 23.46 0.79
CA VAL A 877 -8.64 23.98 1.86
C VAL A 877 -9.94 24.47 1.26
N VAL A 878 -11.07 24.00 1.78
CA VAL A 878 -12.40 24.36 1.28
C VAL A 878 -13.00 25.44 2.16
N CYS A 879 -13.21 26.62 1.58
CA CYS A 879 -13.86 27.76 2.21
C CYS A 879 -15.27 27.93 1.67
N LYS A 880 -16.16 28.48 2.50
CA LYS A 880 -17.53 28.80 2.08
C LYS A 880 -17.54 29.85 0.97
N SER A 881 -16.84 30.98 1.17
CA SER A 881 -16.87 32.12 0.24
C SER A 881 -15.48 32.63 -0.14
N TYR A 882 -15.40 33.39 -1.24
CA TYR A 882 -14.20 34.12 -1.62
C TYR A 882 -13.69 35.07 -0.52
N ALA A 883 -14.59 35.69 0.25
CA ALA A 883 -14.20 36.59 1.34
C ALA A 883 -13.39 35.83 2.41
N ALA A 884 -13.84 34.62 2.77
CA ALA A 884 -13.13 33.76 3.72
C ALA A 884 -11.78 33.28 3.17
N ALA A 885 -11.72 32.92 1.88
CA ALA A 885 -10.46 32.56 1.23
C ALA A 885 -9.47 33.73 1.18
N LYS A 886 -9.94 34.95 0.96
CA LYS A 886 -9.11 36.15 0.96
C LYS A 886 -8.55 36.47 2.36
N ASP A 887 -9.30 36.18 3.42
CA ASP A 887 -8.86 36.41 4.79
C ASP A 887 -7.72 35.46 5.23
N LEU A 888 -7.40 34.43 4.44
CA LEU A 888 -6.31 33.50 4.69
C LEU A 888 -4.92 34.00 4.32
N GLU A 889 -4.84 34.86 3.31
CA GLU A 889 -3.57 35.37 2.80
C GLU A 889 -3.66 36.89 2.63
N LYS A 890 -2.82 37.61 3.37
CA LYS A 890 -2.71 39.06 3.26
C LYS A 890 -1.42 39.43 2.59
N TYR A 891 -1.51 40.45 1.74
CA TYR A 891 -0.38 41.00 1.01
C TYR A 891 -0.08 42.40 1.55
N GLY A 892 1.21 42.66 1.82
CA GLY A 892 1.71 43.98 2.15
C GLY A 892 1.62 44.94 0.95
N LYS A 893 1.94 46.22 1.18
CA LYS A 893 1.82 47.30 0.18
C LYS A 893 2.62 47.05 -1.12
N HIS A 894 3.63 46.20 -1.08
CA HIS A 894 4.48 45.86 -2.23
C HIS A 894 4.10 44.53 -2.91
N GLY A 895 2.99 43.90 -2.51
CA GLY A 895 2.55 42.61 -3.04
C GLY A 895 3.27 41.39 -2.44
N ASN A 896 4.13 41.59 -1.44
CA ASN A 896 4.74 40.50 -0.67
C ASN A 896 3.74 39.95 0.36
N ILE A 897 3.81 38.65 0.65
CA ILE A 897 2.98 38.01 1.68
C ILE A 897 3.36 38.57 3.06
N ASP A 898 2.35 38.91 3.86
CA ASP A 898 2.54 39.29 5.25
C ASP A 898 2.57 38.05 6.14
N HIS A 899 3.77 37.62 6.53
CA HIS A 899 3.96 36.46 7.41
C HIS A 899 3.52 36.71 8.86
N THR A 900 3.18 37.94 9.22
CA THR A 900 2.79 38.32 10.59
C THR A 900 1.28 38.39 10.81
N ASP A 901 0.47 38.16 9.76
CA ASP A 901 -0.99 38.22 9.78
C ASP A 901 -1.62 36.94 9.19
N ALA A 902 -2.95 36.84 9.26
CA ALA A 902 -3.77 35.78 8.67
C ALA A 902 -3.33 34.36 9.08
N LEU A 903 -3.30 33.41 8.13
CA LEU A 903 -2.97 32.02 8.41
C LEU A 903 -1.50 31.83 8.82
N HIS A 904 -0.60 32.66 8.30
CA HIS A 904 0.83 32.60 8.64
C HIS A 904 1.10 32.97 10.11
N ALA A 905 0.34 33.91 10.66
CA ALA A 905 0.40 34.23 12.09
C ALA A 905 -0.06 33.06 12.97
N VAL A 906 -1.10 32.33 12.54
CA VAL A 906 -1.60 31.13 13.23
C VAL A 906 -0.58 30.01 13.16
N ALA A 907 0.01 29.77 11.97
CA ALA A 907 1.08 28.80 11.79
C ALA A 907 2.24 29.07 12.75
N THR A 908 2.69 30.34 12.81
CA THR A 908 3.78 30.76 13.70
C THR A 908 3.46 30.51 15.18
N LYS A 909 2.22 30.79 15.62
CA LYS A 909 1.77 30.50 17.00
C LYS A 909 1.78 29.01 17.33
N LEU A 910 1.49 28.16 16.35
CA LEU A 910 1.52 26.70 16.48
C LEU A 910 2.94 26.11 16.29
N GLY A 911 3.97 26.95 16.13
CA GLY A 911 5.34 26.49 15.87
C GLY A 911 5.55 25.89 14.47
N LYS A 912 4.61 26.13 13.55
CA LYS A 912 4.64 25.68 12.16
C LYS A 912 5.02 26.82 11.21
N SER A 913 5.35 26.47 9.98
CA SER A 913 5.55 27.44 8.90
C SER A 913 4.76 26.99 7.67
N ILE A 914 4.32 27.90 6.81
CA ILE A 914 3.68 27.52 5.55
C ILE A 914 4.68 27.85 4.43
N THR A 915 5.21 26.82 3.78
CA THR A 915 6.18 26.97 2.70
C THR A 915 5.55 26.61 1.37
N GLY A 916 5.60 27.52 0.40
CA GLY A 916 5.03 27.30 -0.93
C GLY A 916 3.58 27.77 -1.06
N ARG A 917 2.96 27.42 -2.20
CA ARG A 917 1.56 27.77 -2.49
C ARG A 917 0.65 26.66 -1.98
N PHE A 918 -0.53 27.01 -1.50
CA PHE A 918 -1.60 26.06 -1.17
C PHE A 918 -2.87 26.41 -1.93
N LEU A 919 -3.70 25.40 -2.22
CA LEU A 919 -4.95 25.59 -2.94
C LEU A 919 -6.08 25.88 -1.97
N VAL A 920 -6.92 26.85 -2.34
CA VAL A 920 -8.16 27.16 -1.63
C VAL A 920 -9.32 27.08 -2.62
N ILE A 921 -10.35 26.33 -2.25
CA ILE A 921 -11.56 26.11 -3.06
C ILE A 921 -12.72 26.86 -2.39
N CYS A 922 -13.33 27.81 -3.11
CA CYS A 922 -14.45 28.62 -2.62
C CYS A 922 -15.78 28.02 -3.06
N LEU A 923 -16.56 27.45 -2.14
CA LEU A 923 -17.76 26.68 -2.47
C LEU A 923 -18.85 27.50 -3.18
N GLU A 924 -19.11 28.73 -2.74
CA GLU A 924 -20.17 29.60 -3.32
C GLU A 924 -19.88 30.07 -4.76
N ASP A 925 -18.60 30.05 -5.15
CA ASP A 925 -18.14 30.50 -6.48
C ASP A 925 -18.08 29.34 -7.49
N ILE A 926 -18.27 28.09 -7.03
CA ILE A 926 -18.32 26.93 -7.91
C ILE A 926 -19.64 26.92 -8.69
N SER A 927 -19.54 26.63 -9.99
CA SER A 927 -20.72 26.32 -10.80
C SER A 927 -21.19 24.91 -10.45
N PRO A 928 -22.37 24.72 -9.84
CA PRO A 928 -22.86 23.41 -9.44
C PRO A 928 -23.22 22.57 -10.67
N TYR A 929 -23.27 21.25 -10.48
CA TYR A 929 -23.88 20.33 -11.43
C TYR A 929 -25.35 20.72 -11.67
N CYS A 930 -25.72 20.87 -12.96
CA CYS A 930 -27.05 21.31 -13.37
C CYS A 930 -28.03 20.16 -13.65
N GLY A 931 -27.61 18.90 -13.54
CA GLY A 931 -28.49 17.75 -13.75
C GLY A 931 -29.22 17.32 -12.48
N GLU A 932 -30.05 16.29 -12.61
CA GLU A 932 -30.83 15.77 -11.49
C GLU A 932 -29.98 14.90 -10.54
N CYS A 933 -30.34 14.88 -9.26
CA CYS A 933 -29.84 13.91 -8.29
C CYS A 933 -30.79 12.71 -8.23
N LYS A 934 -30.29 11.53 -7.86
CA LYS A 934 -31.13 10.33 -7.71
C LYS A 934 -32.10 10.52 -6.54
N GLY A 935 -33.40 10.62 -6.85
CA GLY A 935 -34.44 11.09 -5.91
C GLY A 935 -34.73 10.25 -4.67
N ASP A 936 -34.05 9.12 -4.46
CA ASP A 936 -34.27 8.19 -3.33
C ASP A 936 -32.92 7.71 -2.70
N ASP A 937 -31.80 8.37 -3.05
CA ASP A 937 -30.47 7.95 -2.61
C ASP A 937 -30.00 8.73 -1.35
N GLN A 938 -29.67 8.00 -0.28
CA GLN A 938 -29.23 8.57 1.00
C GLN A 938 -27.96 9.42 0.91
N GLN A 939 -27.13 9.22 -0.12
CA GLN A 939 -25.88 9.92 -0.37
C GLN A 939 -26.02 11.07 -1.38
N ASN A 940 -27.26 11.38 -1.81
CA ASN A 940 -27.60 12.37 -2.85
C ASN A 940 -26.74 12.19 -4.12
N LYS A 941 -26.54 10.94 -4.56
CA LYS A 941 -25.74 10.64 -5.76
C LYS A 941 -26.31 11.32 -7.02
N LEU A 942 -25.42 11.76 -7.91
CA LEU A 942 -25.78 12.43 -9.16
C LEU A 942 -26.39 11.43 -10.14
N ALA A 943 -27.46 11.82 -10.85
CA ALA A 943 -28.05 11.02 -11.92
C ALA A 943 -27.26 11.23 -13.23
N LEU A 944 -26.08 10.61 -13.30
CA LEU A 944 -25.24 10.56 -14.50
C LEU A 944 -25.64 9.35 -15.37
N GLN A 945 -25.66 9.53 -16.69
CA GLN A 945 -26.01 8.45 -17.63
C GLN A 945 -24.83 7.48 -17.80
N ASP A 946 -25.07 6.18 -17.73
CA ASP A 946 -24.03 5.17 -17.94
C ASP A 946 -23.53 5.18 -19.39
N PRO A 947 -22.23 4.90 -19.63
CA PRO A 947 -21.66 4.93 -20.96
C PRO A 947 -22.09 3.69 -21.76
N LEU A 948 -22.84 3.92 -22.83
CA LEU A 948 -23.38 2.89 -23.72
C LEU A 948 -22.53 2.73 -24.98
N LEU A 949 -22.31 1.48 -25.39
CA LEU A 949 -21.79 1.09 -26.68
C LEU A 949 -22.83 1.37 -27.79
N PRO A 950 -22.41 1.43 -29.07
CA PRO A 950 -23.32 1.63 -30.20
C PRO A 950 -24.43 0.58 -30.33
N ASP A 951 -24.26 -0.60 -29.72
CA ASP A 951 -25.24 -1.68 -29.66
C ASP A 951 -26.24 -1.54 -28.48
N GLY A 952 -26.08 -0.51 -27.64
CA GLY A 952 -26.92 -0.24 -26.48
C GLY A 952 -26.45 -0.92 -25.18
N ASN A 953 -25.36 -1.68 -25.18
CA ASN A 953 -24.82 -2.33 -23.98
C ASN A 953 -23.90 -1.39 -23.19
N ILE A 954 -23.83 -1.53 -21.86
CA ILE A 954 -22.87 -0.78 -21.03
C ILE A 954 -21.45 -1.28 -21.32
N LEU A 955 -20.47 -0.36 -21.33
CA LEU A 955 -19.05 -0.71 -21.49
C LEU A 955 -18.60 -1.76 -20.47
N SER A 956 -17.95 -2.82 -20.95
CA SER A 956 -17.46 -3.90 -20.10
C SER A 956 -16.50 -3.39 -19.02
N GLY A 957 -16.73 -3.79 -17.77
CA GLY A 957 -15.89 -3.43 -16.65
C GLY A 957 -16.10 -2.00 -16.11
N PHE A 958 -17.10 -1.26 -16.59
CA PHE A 958 -17.52 0.01 -16.00
C PHE A 958 -18.15 -0.23 -14.62
N LEU A 959 -17.63 0.46 -13.60
CA LEU A 959 -18.08 0.33 -12.21
C LEU A 959 -18.96 1.50 -11.76
N GLY A 960 -18.88 2.64 -12.46
CA GLY A 960 -19.61 3.86 -12.13
C GLY A 960 -18.76 5.11 -12.24
N TYR A 961 -19.34 6.23 -11.81
CA TYR A 961 -18.67 7.54 -11.79
C TYR A 961 -17.97 7.79 -10.45
N ALA A 962 -16.73 8.28 -10.49
CA ALA A 962 -15.91 8.54 -9.31
C ALA A 962 -16.60 9.48 -8.31
N VAL A 963 -17.27 10.52 -8.82
CA VAL A 963 -18.04 11.47 -7.99
C VAL A 963 -19.14 10.79 -7.17
N ASN A 964 -19.68 9.65 -7.60
CA ASN A 964 -20.71 8.89 -6.89
C ASN A 964 -20.16 7.76 -6.00
N MET A 965 -18.85 7.49 -6.09
CA MET A 965 -18.15 6.48 -5.28
C MET A 965 -17.51 7.06 -4.01
N ILE A 966 -17.62 8.37 -3.82
CA ILE A 966 -17.21 9.06 -2.60
C ILE A 966 -18.42 9.14 -1.68
N ASN A 967 -18.28 8.63 -0.46
CA ASN A 967 -19.27 8.72 0.58
C ASN A 967 -19.00 9.97 1.42
N LEU A 968 -19.97 10.89 1.44
CA LEU A 968 -19.88 12.08 2.28
C LEU A 968 -20.12 11.68 3.74
N ASP A 969 -19.34 12.28 4.64
CA ASP A 969 -19.57 12.13 6.08
C ASP A 969 -20.93 12.69 6.47
N ALA A 970 -21.52 12.14 7.54
CA ALA A 970 -22.79 12.60 8.08
C ALA A 970 -22.79 14.12 8.34
N ASP A 971 -21.68 14.64 8.90
CA ASP A 971 -21.53 16.06 9.22
C ASP A 971 -21.53 16.97 7.99
N HIS A 972 -21.13 16.42 6.83
CA HIS A 972 -20.95 17.16 5.58
C HIS A 972 -22.05 16.87 4.55
N LEU A 973 -22.83 15.81 4.73
CA LEU A 973 -23.95 15.41 3.88
C LEU A 973 -25.02 16.51 3.77
N PHE A 974 -25.23 17.27 4.85
CA PHE A 974 -26.19 18.37 4.93
C PHE A 974 -25.56 19.75 4.72
N THR A 975 -24.25 19.83 4.47
CA THR A 975 -23.62 21.10 4.14
C THR A 975 -24.21 21.61 2.82
N ARG A 976 -24.71 22.85 2.82
CA ARG A 976 -25.32 23.51 1.66
C ARG A 976 -24.70 24.88 1.43
N THR A 977 -24.51 25.22 0.17
CA THR A 977 -24.26 26.60 -0.28
C THR A 977 -25.48 27.48 -0.03
N ALA A 978 -25.33 28.80 -0.07
CA ALA A 978 -26.42 29.76 0.04
C ALA A 978 -27.48 29.58 -1.06
N LYS A 979 -27.08 29.04 -2.21
CA LYS A 979 -27.97 28.66 -3.33
C LYS A 979 -28.66 27.30 -3.13
N GLY A 980 -28.35 26.57 -2.07
CA GLY A 980 -28.99 25.30 -1.72
C GLY A 980 -28.36 24.05 -2.34
N HIS A 981 -27.18 24.15 -2.96
CA HIS A 981 -26.44 23.00 -3.50
C HIS A 981 -25.54 22.35 -2.46
N GLY A 982 -25.41 21.02 -2.48
CA GLY A 982 -24.54 20.26 -1.57
C GLY A 982 -23.09 20.17 -2.07
N LEU A 983 -22.24 19.50 -1.28
CA LEU A 983 -20.82 19.30 -1.61
C LEU A 983 -20.60 18.38 -2.81
N ARG A 984 -21.52 17.43 -3.06
CA ARG A 984 -21.40 16.51 -4.19
C ARG A 984 -21.61 17.25 -5.51
N GLU A 985 -22.67 18.05 -5.61
CA GLU A 985 -22.98 18.83 -6.82
C GLU A 985 -21.97 19.97 -7.07
N THR A 986 -21.23 20.39 -6.04
CA THR A 986 -20.26 21.50 -6.14
C THR A 986 -18.83 20.98 -6.09
N LEU A 987 -18.27 20.78 -4.90
CA LEU A 987 -16.87 20.42 -4.66
C LEU A 987 -16.45 19.13 -5.39
N PHE A 988 -17.14 18.02 -5.14
CA PHE A 988 -16.70 16.74 -5.70
C PHE A 988 -16.97 16.64 -7.21
N TYR A 989 -17.99 17.31 -7.71
CA TYR A 989 -18.19 17.46 -9.15
C TYR A 989 -17.13 18.35 -9.79
N LEU A 990 -16.63 19.40 -9.12
CA LEU A 990 -15.49 20.19 -9.60
C LEU A 990 -14.21 19.33 -9.71
N LEU A 991 -13.95 18.48 -8.72
CA LEU A 991 -12.73 17.67 -8.64
C LEU A 991 -12.74 16.49 -9.63
N PHE A 992 -13.88 15.81 -9.76
CA PHE A 992 -13.97 14.57 -10.51
C PHE A 992 -14.81 14.70 -11.80
N GLY A 993 -15.76 15.62 -11.85
CA GLY A 993 -16.69 15.75 -12.98
C GLY A 993 -17.33 14.41 -13.35
N ASP A 994 -17.27 14.08 -14.64
CA ASP A 994 -17.78 12.84 -15.21
C ASP A 994 -16.70 11.73 -15.27
N LEU A 995 -15.72 11.74 -14.35
CA LEU A 995 -14.65 10.73 -14.28
C LEU A 995 -15.22 9.32 -14.09
N GLN A 996 -14.89 8.43 -15.03
CA GLN A 996 -15.38 7.06 -15.05
C GLN A 996 -14.39 6.09 -14.39
N VAL A 997 -14.89 5.07 -13.70
CA VAL A 997 -14.08 4.07 -13.00
C VAL A 997 -14.29 2.69 -13.62
N TYR A 998 -13.18 2.01 -13.91
CA TYR A 998 -13.14 0.68 -14.52
C TYR A 998 -12.43 -0.35 -13.64
N GLU A 999 -12.74 -1.63 -13.84
CA GLU A 999 -12.13 -2.71 -13.07
C GLU A 999 -10.64 -2.93 -13.41
N THR A 1000 -10.28 -2.88 -14.69
CA THR A 1000 -8.91 -3.17 -15.16
C THR A 1000 -8.43 -2.17 -16.23
N ARG A 1001 -7.11 -2.06 -16.42
CA ARG A 1001 -6.52 -1.25 -17.50
C ARG A 1001 -6.98 -1.68 -18.89
N GLU A 1002 -7.24 -2.98 -19.10
CA GLU A 1002 -7.74 -3.46 -20.40
C GLU A 1002 -9.17 -2.99 -20.65
N HIS A 1003 -10.05 -3.03 -19.64
CA HIS A 1003 -11.40 -2.46 -19.74
C HIS A 1003 -11.35 -0.95 -20.01
N LEU A 1004 -10.48 -0.20 -19.30
CA LEU A 1004 -10.27 1.22 -19.56
C LEU A 1004 -9.74 1.48 -20.98
N ARG A 1005 -8.83 0.65 -21.48
CA ARG A 1005 -8.29 0.75 -22.84
C ARG A 1005 -9.36 0.50 -23.90
N GLN A 1006 -10.29 -0.43 -23.65
CA GLN A 1006 -11.43 -0.65 -24.56
C GLN A 1006 -12.42 0.51 -24.53
N ALA A 1007 -12.59 1.13 -23.35
CA ALA A 1007 -13.45 2.29 -23.15
C ALA A 1007 -12.85 3.63 -23.62
N CYS A 1008 -11.54 3.72 -23.88
CA CYS A 1008 -10.86 4.97 -24.20
C CYS A 1008 -11.42 5.67 -25.46
N CYS A 1009 -11.99 4.90 -26.39
CA CYS A 1009 -12.61 5.42 -27.61
C CYS A 1009 -14.00 6.06 -27.38
N TYR A 1010 -14.64 5.78 -26.23
CA TYR A 1010 -16.01 6.19 -25.92
C TYR A 1010 -16.08 7.21 -24.78
N THR A 1011 -14.99 7.37 -24.03
CA THR A 1011 -14.88 8.27 -22.89
C THR A 1011 -14.44 9.65 -23.36
N LYS A 1012 -15.35 10.64 -23.23
CA LYS A 1012 -15.02 12.05 -23.52
C LYS A 1012 -14.26 12.70 -22.37
N HIS A 1013 -14.48 12.23 -21.15
CA HIS A 1013 -13.86 12.71 -19.93
C HIS A 1013 -12.77 11.74 -19.45
N GLY A 1014 -12.07 12.08 -18.37
CA GLY A 1014 -11.09 11.18 -17.78
C GLY A 1014 -11.69 9.81 -17.40
N ALA A 1015 -10.85 8.79 -17.34
CA ALA A 1015 -11.19 7.47 -16.83
C ALA A 1015 -10.04 6.92 -15.96
N ILE A 1016 -10.37 6.11 -14.96
CA ILE A 1016 -9.39 5.42 -14.11
C ILE A 1016 -9.72 3.94 -13.98
N SER A 1017 -8.73 3.11 -13.66
CA SER A 1017 -8.92 1.69 -13.37
C SER A 1017 -8.36 1.29 -12.01
N LEU A 1018 -9.01 0.34 -11.32
CA LEU A 1018 -8.64 -0.06 -9.96
C LEU A 1018 -7.23 -0.68 -9.84
N ASP A 1019 -6.72 -1.29 -10.92
CA ASP A 1019 -5.35 -1.78 -11.02
C ASP A 1019 -4.31 -0.66 -11.26
N GLY A 1020 -4.74 0.60 -11.34
CA GLY A 1020 -3.91 1.80 -11.37
C GLY A 1020 -3.64 2.37 -12.77
N GLY A 1021 -4.59 2.27 -13.69
CA GLY A 1021 -4.57 3.02 -14.95
C GLY A 1021 -5.23 4.38 -14.77
N ILE A 1022 -4.62 5.46 -15.26
CA ILE A 1022 -5.19 6.80 -15.18
C ILE A 1022 -5.14 7.47 -16.56
N MET A 1023 -6.31 7.88 -17.05
CA MET A 1023 -6.50 8.68 -18.24
C MET A 1023 -7.17 9.99 -17.84
N LYS A 1024 -6.48 11.11 -18.02
CA LYS A 1024 -6.96 12.45 -17.62
C LYS A 1024 -7.97 13.05 -18.62
N GLY A 1025 -8.24 12.35 -19.72
CA GLY A 1025 -9.05 12.82 -20.84
C GLY A 1025 -8.20 13.45 -21.95
N ASN A 1026 -8.81 13.74 -23.10
CA ASN A 1026 -8.17 14.39 -24.26
C ASN A 1026 -6.84 13.73 -24.71
N GLY A 1027 -6.71 12.41 -24.54
CA GLY A 1027 -5.51 11.65 -24.93
C GLY A 1027 -4.34 11.72 -23.94
N VAL A 1028 -4.52 12.31 -22.74
CA VAL A 1028 -3.47 12.35 -21.70
C VAL A 1028 -3.55 11.11 -20.81
N LEU A 1029 -2.47 10.34 -20.76
CA LEU A 1029 -2.32 9.13 -19.95
C LEU A 1029 -1.24 9.35 -18.88
N SER A 1030 -1.52 8.91 -17.65
CA SER A 1030 -0.52 8.84 -16.59
C SER A 1030 0.01 7.41 -16.49
N LEU A 1031 1.32 7.24 -16.63
CA LEU A 1031 2.00 5.95 -16.61
C LEU A 1031 3.01 5.91 -15.46
N GLY A 1032 3.16 4.73 -14.84
CA GLY A 1032 4.05 4.51 -13.70
C GLY A 1032 3.29 4.05 -12.46
N TYR A 1033 4.04 3.62 -11.44
CA TYR A 1033 3.48 3.30 -10.13
C TYR A 1033 3.66 4.51 -9.21
N CYS A 1034 2.56 4.99 -8.66
CA CYS A 1034 2.54 6.03 -7.63
C CYS A 1034 1.80 5.48 -6.40
N GLN A 1035 2.34 5.76 -5.21
CA GLN A 1035 1.70 5.47 -3.94
C GLN A 1035 1.50 6.80 -3.21
N PRO A 1036 0.30 7.41 -3.31
CA PRO A 1036 0.03 8.69 -2.66
C PRO A 1036 0.18 8.58 -1.15
N GLU A 1037 0.81 9.59 -0.56
CA GLU A 1037 0.98 9.65 0.90
C GLU A 1037 -0.31 10.05 1.61
N ILE A 1038 -1.17 10.82 0.96
CA ILE A 1038 -2.45 11.26 1.50
C ILE A 1038 -3.53 10.65 0.63
N CYS A 1039 -4.42 9.90 1.27
CA CYS A 1039 -5.49 9.16 0.62
C CYS A 1039 -6.84 9.54 1.24
N PHE A 1040 -7.94 9.24 0.55
CA PHE A 1040 -9.26 9.25 1.18
C PHE A 1040 -9.34 8.14 2.26
N PRO A 1041 -9.94 8.40 3.43
CA PRO A 1041 -10.22 7.35 4.41
C PRO A 1041 -11.13 6.27 3.83
N VAL A 1042 -10.94 5.02 4.24
CA VAL A 1042 -11.61 3.84 3.72
C VAL A 1042 -12.59 3.27 4.74
N ILE A 1043 -13.82 3.04 4.29
CA ILE A 1043 -14.82 2.31 5.08
C ILE A 1043 -14.63 0.82 4.78
N ALA A 1044 -14.14 0.04 5.73
CA ALA A 1044 -13.95 -1.40 5.56
C ALA A 1044 -15.26 -2.09 5.18
N SER A 1045 -15.26 -2.84 4.06
CA SER A 1045 -16.43 -3.56 3.54
C SER A 1045 -16.95 -4.65 4.46
N GLU A 1046 -16.19 -5.06 5.49
CA GLU A 1046 -16.55 -6.12 6.44
C GLU A 1046 -17.65 -5.72 7.43
N ILE A 1047 -18.02 -4.42 7.50
CA ILE A 1047 -19.13 -3.91 8.32
C ILE A 1047 -20.36 -3.68 7.41
N HIS A 1048 -20.96 -4.77 6.92
CA HIS A 1048 -22.17 -4.70 6.11
C HIS A 1048 -23.40 -4.32 6.96
N GLY A 1049 -23.70 -3.04 6.93
CA GLY A 1049 -24.97 -2.41 7.24
C GLY A 1049 -24.93 -0.98 6.70
N GLU A 1050 -25.71 -0.68 5.66
CA GLU A 1050 -26.06 0.72 5.39
C GLU A 1050 -26.78 1.25 6.63
N LEU A 1051 -26.46 2.49 7.04
CA LEU A 1051 -27.21 3.13 8.13
C LEU A 1051 -28.68 3.13 7.73
N SER A 1052 -29.55 2.64 8.60
CA SER A 1052 -30.98 2.62 8.32
C SER A 1052 -31.50 4.06 8.10
N PRO A 1053 -32.57 4.26 7.30
CA PRO A 1053 -33.18 5.57 7.13
C PRO A 1053 -33.54 6.25 8.46
N SER A 1054 -33.90 5.47 9.48
CA SER A 1054 -34.14 5.95 10.84
C SER A 1054 -32.87 6.47 11.52
N GLU A 1055 -31.74 5.78 11.40
CA GLU A 1055 -30.46 6.21 11.99
C GLU A 1055 -29.93 7.48 11.32
N ILE A 1056 -30.06 7.61 10.00
CA ILE A 1056 -29.69 8.82 9.27
C ILE A 1056 -30.59 9.99 9.65
N CYS A 1057 -31.90 9.75 9.83
CA CYS A 1057 -32.83 10.75 10.32
C CYS A 1057 -32.47 11.20 11.75
N SER A 1058 -32.12 10.25 12.63
CA SER A 1058 -31.65 10.56 13.99
C SER A 1058 -30.35 11.36 13.98
N LEU A 1059 -29.37 11.01 13.12
CA LEU A 1059 -28.13 11.78 12.95
C LEU A 1059 -28.39 13.20 12.45
N LYS A 1060 -29.30 13.36 11.48
CA LYS A 1060 -29.73 14.68 11.01
C LYS A 1060 -30.35 15.50 12.13
N GLN A 1061 -31.24 14.90 12.92
CA GLN A 1061 -31.86 15.57 14.07
C GLN A 1061 -30.85 15.93 15.15
N ILE A 1062 -29.84 15.07 15.39
CA ILE A 1062 -28.73 15.38 16.29
C ILE A 1062 -27.98 16.61 15.78
N GLN A 1063 -27.68 16.70 14.49
CA GLN A 1063 -26.92 17.82 13.94
C GLN A 1063 -27.72 19.12 13.93
N ASP A 1064 -29.02 19.06 13.60
CA ASP A 1064 -29.92 20.20 13.70
C ASP A 1064 -30.01 20.70 15.16
N ARG A 1065 -30.08 19.79 16.13
CA ARG A 1065 -30.07 20.12 17.58
C ARG A 1065 -28.73 20.70 18.03
N LYS A 1066 -27.60 20.18 17.54
CA LYS A 1066 -26.26 20.77 17.81
C LYS A 1066 -26.15 22.20 17.29
N LEU A 1067 -26.69 22.49 16.11
CA LEU A 1067 -26.72 23.85 15.58
C LEU A 1067 -27.62 24.78 16.43
N GLN A 1068 -28.76 24.27 16.90
CA GLN A 1068 -29.60 25.01 17.85
C GLN A 1068 -28.86 25.27 19.18
N LEU A 1069 -28.07 24.30 19.66
CA LEU A 1069 -27.26 24.43 20.87
C LEU A 1069 -26.19 25.53 20.75
N GLU A 1070 -25.55 25.67 19.58
CA GLU A 1070 -24.60 26.75 19.31
C GLU A 1070 -25.29 28.12 19.34
N ASN A 1071 -26.46 28.24 18.70
CA ASN A 1071 -27.25 29.48 18.71
C ASN A 1071 -27.69 29.88 20.13
N ILE A 1072 -28.17 28.92 20.93
CA ILE A 1072 -28.56 29.17 22.32
C ILE A 1072 -27.35 29.55 23.18
N SER A 1073 -26.19 28.91 22.97
CA SER A 1073 -24.96 29.28 23.69
C SER A 1073 -24.50 30.71 23.35
N ASP A 1074 -24.59 31.12 22.08
CA ASP A 1074 -24.32 32.50 21.65
C ASP A 1074 -25.31 33.50 22.30
N GLU A 1075 -26.59 33.14 22.42
CA GLU A 1075 -27.60 33.96 23.13
C GLU A 1075 -27.34 34.03 24.64
N ILE A 1076 -27.04 32.91 25.30
CA ILE A 1076 -26.65 32.88 26.72
C ILE A 1076 -25.44 33.78 26.96
N GLN A 1077 -24.45 33.78 26.07
CA GLN A 1077 -23.26 34.61 26.23
C GLN A 1077 -23.60 36.11 26.10
N LYS A 1078 -24.49 36.48 25.17
CA LYS A 1078 -25.00 37.86 25.03
C LYS A 1078 -25.79 38.29 26.26
N GLU A 1079 -26.69 37.44 26.73
CA GLU A 1079 -27.55 37.71 27.88
C GLU A 1079 -26.74 37.78 29.18
N ASN A 1080 -25.72 36.93 29.37
CA ASN A 1080 -24.77 37.00 30.49
C ASN A 1080 -24.00 38.33 30.51
N LYS A 1081 -23.54 38.81 29.35
CA LYS A 1081 -22.90 40.13 29.23
C LYS A 1081 -23.86 41.26 29.60
N ALA A 1082 -25.14 41.17 29.21
CA ALA A 1082 -26.16 42.14 29.56
C ALA A 1082 -26.51 42.09 31.07
N CYS A 1083 -26.66 40.89 31.63
CA CYS A 1083 -26.91 40.63 33.04
C CYS A 1083 -25.78 41.18 33.93
N ALA A 1084 -24.51 40.93 33.57
CA ALA A 1084 -23.37 41.48 34.29
C ALA A 1084 -23.33 43.02 34.28
N LYS A 1085 -23.73 43.66 33.17
CA LYS A 1085 -23.87 45.13 33.10
C LYS A 1085 -25.02 45.63 33.97
N ALA A 1086 -26.18 44.95 33.94
CA ALA A 1086 -27.34 45.28 34.76
C ALA A 1086 -27.03 45.13 36.27
N ARG A 1087 -26.30 44.08 36.67
CA ARG A 1087 -25.82 43.87 38.03
C ARG A 1087 -24.91 45.00 38.51
N LYS A 1088 -23.88 45.35 37.72
CA LYS A 1088 -22.99 46.49 38.04
C LYS A 1088 -23.78 47.79 38.20
N LYS A 1089 -24.77 48.02 37.35
CA LYS A 1089 -25.66 49.19 37.44
C LYS A 1089 -26.51 49.17 38.72
N PHE A 1090 -27.13 48.04 39.05
CA PHE A 1090 -27.89 47.86 40.27
C PHE A 1090 -27.03 48.08 41.53
N GLU A 1091 -25.84 47.46 41.60
CA GLU A 1091 -24.90 47.67 42.72
C GLU A 1091 -24.46 49.13 42.84
N SER A 1092 -24.28 49.85 41.73
CA SER A 1092 -23.94 51.27 41.74
C SER A 1092 -25.09 52.15 42.24
N GLU A 1093 -26.33 51.89 41.82
CA GLU A 1093 -27.51 52.64 42.25
C GLU A 1093 -27.86 52.32 43.72
N LYS A 1094 -27.67 51.07 44.15
CA LYS A 1094 -27.83 50.67 45.56
C LYS A 1094 -26.82 51.39 46.45
N LYS A 1095 -25.53 51.44 46.08
CA LYS A 1095 -24.52 52.18 46.83
C LYS A 1095 -24.86 53.68 46.92
N ARG A 1096 -25.37 54.29 45.84
CA ARG A 1096 -25.84 55.68 45.85
C ARG A 1096 -27.02 55.87 46.80
N PHE A 1097 -28.00 54.98 46.77
CA PHE A 1097 -29.14 55.00 47.68
C PHE A 1097 -28.72 54.86 49.15
N ASP A 1098 -27.81 53.92 49.47
CA ASP A 1098 -27.30 53.71 50.83
C ASP A 1098 -26.55 54.95 51.37
N ILE A 1099 -25.80 55.65 50.52
CA ILE A 1099 -25.14 56.92 50.88
C ILE A 1099 -26.19 58.00 51.18
N ILE A 1100 -27.17 58.18 50.29
CA ILE A 1100 -28.23 59.18 50.47
C ILE A 1100 -29.07 58.89 51.72
N CYS A 1101 -29.39 57.63 52.01
CA CYS A 1101 -30.09 57.25 53.24
C CYS A 1101 -29.29 57.59 54.50
N LYS A 1102 -27.96 57.39 54.48
CA LYS A 1102 -27.07 57.81 55.58
C LYS A 1102 -27.04 59.33 55.74
N ASP A 1103 -26.94 60.07 54.65
CA ASP A 1103 -26.91 61.54 54.66
C ASP A 1103 -28.26 62.11 55.13
N CYS A 1104 -29.39 61.51 54.72
CA CYS A 1104 -30.73 61.87 55.20
C CYS A 1104 -30.93 61.57 56.69
N LEU A 1105 -30.38 60.46 57.20
CA LEU A 1105 -30.39 60.13 58.64
C LEU A 1105 -29.61 61.17 59.45
N LEU A 1106 -28.43 61.57 58.98
CA LEU A 1106 -27.60 62.63 59.59
C LEU A 1106 -28.31 63.99 59.57
N LEU A 1107 -28.96 64.34 58.45
CA LEU A 1107 -29.76 65.57 58.35
C LEU A 1107 -30.98 65.55 59.28
N SER A 1108 -31.64 64.40 59.47
CA SER A 1108 -32.78 64.26 60.39
C SER A 1108 -32.36 64.38 61.86
N GLN A 1109 -31.18 63.87 62.23
CA GLN A 1109 -30.59 64.02 63.57
C GLN A 1109 -30.24 65.48 63.87
N ASN A 1110 -29.61 66.18 62.91
CA ASN A 1110 -29.28 67.61 63.04
C ASN A 1110 -30.55 68.50 63.11
N TYR A 1111 -31.65 68.11 62.45
CA TYR A 1111 -32.93 68.86 62.50
C TYR A 1111 -33.68 68.65 63.83
N LEU A 1112 -33.52 67.48 64.47
CA LEU A 1112 -34.04 67.19 65.80
C LEU A 1112 -33.25 67.92 66.90
N GLU A 1113 -31.93 68.01 66.78
CA GLU A 1113 -31.07 68.80 67.68
C GLU A 1113 -31.33 70.32 67.54
N HIS A 1114 -31.58 70.82 66.32
CA HIS A 1114 -31.97 72.23 66.15
C HIS A 1114 -33.37 72.56 66.69
N LYS A 1115 -34.28 71.59 66.76
CA LYS A 1115 -35.61 71.80 67.37
C LYS A 1115 -35.55 71.87 68.89
N SER A 1116 -34.65 71.12 69.54
CA SER A 1116 -34.43 71.24 70.98
C SER A 1116 -33.84 72.60 71.38
N ASP A 1117 -32.93 73.17 70.58
CA ASP A 1117 -32.35 74.50 70.86
C ASP A 1117 -33.32 75.67 70.65
N THR A 1118 -34.39 75.48 69.87
CA THR A 1118 -35.42 76.52 69.66
C THR A 1118 -36.60 76.48 70.64
N MET A 1119 -36.76 75.42 71.44
CA MET A 1119 -37.77 75.39 72.51
C MET A 1119 -37.27 75.95 73.87
N ASP A 1120 -35.97 76.22 74.01
CA ASP A 1120 -35.40 76.88 75.20
C ASP A 1120 -35.27 78.42 75.06
N ARG A 1121 -35.90 79.02 74.04
CA ARG A 1121 -35.99 80.48 73.84
C ARG A 1121 -37.39 80.98 73.44
N SER A 1122 -38.43 80.49 74.12
CA SER A 1122 -39.76 81.14 74.12
C SER A 1122 -40.42 81.08 75.49
#